data_AF-A0A9D4UER4-F1
#
_entry.id   AF-A0A9D4UER4-F1
#
_cell.length_a   1.000
_cell.length_b   1.000
_cell.length_c   1.000
_cell.angle_alpha   90.00
_cell.angle_beta   90.00
_cell.angle_gamma   90.00
#
_symmetry.space_group_name_H-M   'P 1'
#
loop_
_entity.id
_entity.type
_entity.pdbx_description
1 polymer ?
#
loop_
_entity_poly.entity_id
_entity_poly.type
_entity_poly.pdbx_seq_one_letter_code
_entity_poly.pdbx_strand_id
1 'polypeptide(L)'
;MPFSSTSNLSINPIKEKGAAIKEQDSQEDNEEQEEYDHLWDDIKRVDHTRSKNREDTNWLSKDFLQLPDLQQHKTQLFKSLPLVNFDLNGYSWLLEADPWELSSEHRCILILLIMQKNLDDCSRRFAEIKEQYDQVCLENAEINKQRRIAILREAQVIGMTTTGAAINQDILAAVSPAIVLVEEAAEILEPHLMAFLSPNVKHLILVGDHKQLRPSVKCHQLQVRHNLGISMLERLAEHNQLPFQTLGLQSRMREEFLQMIQPIYLNLRSNLSVVNGVRNRPAKCMKSTFYFWNHPVEETAARSPSNKREAYMVLALIKWLLSEGHKHHEITVICAYNGQVTEIRKLLSEHKQGEESVDVQTIDRFQVKDRTEKFIQPTHSILPVVTKIEKVTNTKLQLNFLQAQRDSIDVLQPTQLLFHGTNDEGIKGITTDGFRLPPPHKNNMFGRGVYFATDSSKSAHQLYTKGSNKLLLCEVLIGRPWSLTSARPDLDYKTVRKNYDSVFSVRNSKASGGTEFDEYVIYNPDQALPKYVVHYKNMDSNALTLQTLQNKANLAFERRVLDASPSSYKGDTIDEMHFRFAEAQFFRMSTNKIRKVKKVEFVWNQVLYDRYQNVKQQFLAERKPVDEILVFHGTNAESIDKIVKEGFKVGGTDGVPIRCGTAYGHGVYTAANPDTSIPYSGGSGMMLLSNAMCGKLGEDDKKGGSEDIYVVTKGEQLLPKYIVHFQ
;
A
#
# COMPACT_ATOMS: atom_id res chain seq x y z
N MET A 1 -19.62 -5.43 -60.44
CA MET A 1 -20.81 -5.39 -61.32
C MET A 1 -21.57 -6.71 -61.18
N PRO A 2 -22.90 -6.72 -61.28
CA PRO A 2 -23.78 -7.05 -60.15
C PRO A 2 -24.74 -8.23 -60.41
N PHE A 3 -25.33 -8.80 -59.35
CA PHE A 3 -26.58 -9.58 -59.38
C PHE A 3 -27.23 -9.41 -57.99
N SER A 4 -28.31 -8.65 -57.80
CA SER A 4 -29.73 -8.86 -58.14
C SER A 4 -30.41 -10.04 -57.43
N SER A 5 -31.12 -9.69 -56.33
CA SER A 5 -32.54 -9.97 -56.01
C SER A 5 -33.15 -11.39 -56.04
N THR A 6 -34.00 -11.62 -55.02
CA THR A 6 -35.16 -12.57 -54.89
C THR A 6 -34.84 -14.07 -54.78
N SER A 7 -35.47 -14.91 -53.95
CA SER A 7 -36.70 -14.85 -53.14
C SER A 7 -36.81 -16.10 -52.22
N ASN A 8 -37.41 -15.92 -51.04
CA ASN A 8 -38.29 -16.81 -50.26
C ASN A 8 -38.04 -18.33 -50.16
N LEU A 9 -37.94 -18.82 -48.91
CA LEU A 9 -38.58 -20.07 -48.46
C LEU A 9 -38.93 -20.04 -46.95
N SER A 10 -40.25 -20.02 -46.72
CA SER A 10 -41.08 -20.36 -45.56
C SER A 10 -40.44 -20.86 -44.24
N ILE A 11 -40.81 -20.20 -43.13
CA ILE A 11 -40.86 -20.80 -41.79
C ILE A 11 -42.31 -20.64 -41.27
N ASN A 12 -42.94 -21.74 -40.91
CA ASN A 12 -44.26 -21.79 -40.25
C ASN A 12 -44.16 -21.38 -38.77
N PRO A 13 -45.22 -20.80 -38.19
CA PRO A 13 -45.15 -20.06 -36.93
C PRO A 13 -45.35 -20.95 -35.70
N ILE A 14 -44.58 -20.69 -34.64
CA ILE A 14 -44.95 -21.08 -33.27
C ILE A 14 -45.38 -19.81 -32.54
N LYS A 15 -46.62 -19.84 -32.05
CA LYS A 15 -47.34 -18.74 -31.37
C LYS A 15 -46.56 -18.22 -30.15
N GLU A 16 -46.19 -16.93 -30.18
CA GLU A 16 -45.82 -16.17 -29.00
C GLU A 16 -47.06 -15.59 -28.29
N LYS A 17 -47.10 -15.77 -26.96
CA LYS A 17 -47.94 -14.99 -26.04
C LYS A 17 -47.28 -13.63 -25.84
N GLY A 18 -47.67 -12.64 -26.64
CA GLY A 18 -47.24 -11.25 -26.50
C GLY A 18 -48.42 -10.30 -26.59
N ALA A 19 -49.17 -10.15 -25.50
CA ALA A 19 -50.18 -9.11 -25.34
C ALA A 19 -50.53 -8.96 -23.84
N ALA A 20 -49.63 -8.33 -23.07
CA ALA A 20 -49.92 -7.84 -21.72
C ALA A 20 -48.95 -6.77 -21.18
N ILE A 21 -47.90 -6.35 -21.91
CA ILE A 21 -46.83 -5.50 -21.36
C ILE A 21 -46.76 -4.10 -22.01
N LYS A 22 -47.66 -3.74 -22.94
CA LYS A 22 -47.55 -2.47 -23.70
C LYS A 22 -48.42 -1.30 -23.22
N GLU A 23 -49.15 -1.43 -22.11
CA GLU A 23 -50.01 -0.34 -21.60
C GLU A 23 -49.51 0.30 -20.31
N GLN A 24 -48.40 -0.17 -19.70
CA GLN A 24 -47.82 0.46 -18.50
C GLN A 24 -46.66 1.43 -18.79
N ASP A 25 -45.89 1.23 -19.86
CA ASP A 25 -44.72 2.09 -20.17
C ASP A 25 -45.10 3.50 -20.66
N SER A 26 -46.31 3.73 -21.18
CA SER A 26 -46.70 5.04 -21.74
C SER A 26 -47.28 6.03 -20.71
N GLN A 27 -47.47 5.61 -19.46
CA GLN A 27 -47.95 6.49 -18.38
C GLN A 27 -46.79 7.04 -17.53
N GLU A 28 -45.69 6.28 -17.35
CA GLU A 28 -44.50 6.77 -16.61
C GLU A 28 -43.71 7.84 -17.39
N ASP A 29 -43.64 7.76 -18.72
CA ASP A 29 -42.93 8.74 -19.55
C ASP A 29 -43.58 10.15 -19.55
N ASN A 30 -44.88 10.27 -19.25
CA ASN A 30 -45.56 11.57 -19.18
C ASN A 30 -45.47 12.22 -17.79
N GLU A 31 -45.31 11.44 -16.72
CA GLU A 31 -45.13 11.97 -15.36
C GLU A 31 -43.69 12.48 -15.13
N GLU A 32 -42.68 11.87 -15.77
CA GLU A 32 -41.28 12.36 -15.67
C GLU A 32 -41.10 13.72 -16.38
N GLN A 33 -41.78 13.97 -17.50
CA GLN A 33 -41.62 15.22 -18.25
C GLN A 33 -42.15 16.46 -17.49
N GLU A 34 -43.23 16.31 -16.70
CA GLU A 34 -43.80 17.40 -15.88
C GLU A 34 -42.95 17.71 -14.62
N GLU A 35 -42.20 16.73 -14.09
CA GLU A 35 -41.27 16.93 -12.97
C GLU A 35 -40.01 17.72 -13.38
N TYR A 36 -39.55 17.56 -14.63
CA TYR A 36 -38.37 18.27 -15.16
C TYR A 36 -38.62 19.77 -15.41
N ASP A 37 -39.82 20.16 -15.83
CA ASP A 37 -40.14 21.57 -16.09
C ASP A 37 -40.30 22.38 -14.78
N HIS A 38 -40.76 21.76 -13.70
CA HIS A 38 -40.81 22.38 -12.37
C HIS A 38 -39.41 22.63 -11.77
N LEU A 39 -38.42 21.79 -12.09
CA LEU A 39 -37.05 21.91 -11.60
C LEU A 39 -36.31 23.12 -12.21
N TRP A 40 -36.61 23.49 -13.46
CA TRP A 40 -35.98 24.62 -14.15
C TRP A 40 -36.46 25.99 -13.64
N ASP A 41 -37.71 26.09 -13.19
CA ASP A 41 -38.25 27.33 -12.61
C ASP A 41 -37.76 27.57 -11.17
N ASP A 42 -37.45 26.53 -10.42
CA ASP A 42 -36.83 26.65 -9.09
C ASP A 42 -35.33 27.01 -9.17
N ILE A 43 -34.62 26.58 -10.22
CA ILE A 43 -33.22 26.99 -10.46
C ILE A 43 -33.11 28.51 -10.70
N LYS A 44 -34.08 29.14 -11.37
CA LYS A 44 -34.11 30.60 -11.56
C LYS A 44 -34.36 31.38 -10.27
N ARG A 45 -34.99 30.78 -9.25
CA ARG A 45 -35.20 31.41 -7.93
C ARG A 45 -33.94 31.39 -7.05
N VAL A 46 -33.02 30.45 -7.29
CA VAL A 46 -31.78 30.30 -6.50
C VAL A 46 -30.67 31.27 -6.93
N ASP A 47 -30.71 31.81 -8.14
CA ASP A 47 -29.69 32.76 -8.60
C ASP A 47 -29.86 34.18 -8.00
N HIS A 48 -31.06 34.52 -7.52
CA HIS A 48 -31.32 35.80 -6.83
C HIS A 48 -30.85 35.84 -5.36
N THR A 49 -30.52 34.69 -4.75
CA THR A 49 -30.02 34.63 -3.35
C THR A 49 -28.49 34.66 -3.25
N ARG A 50 -27.75 34.65 -4.37
CA ARG A 50 -26.28 34.64 -4.41
C ARG A 50 -25.59 35.96 -4.07
N SER A 51 -26.32 37.06 -3.85
CA SER A 51 -25.71 38.37 -3.55
C SER A 51 -25.55 38.71 -2.05
N LYS A 52 -25.87 37.81 -1.10
CA LYS A 52 -25.91 38.17 0.35
C LYS A 52 -24.87 37.54 1.29
N ASN A 53 -24.07 36.55 0.89
CA ASN A 53 -23.18 35.85 1.84
C ASN A 53 -21.73 36.37 1.81
N ARG A 54 -21.54 37.65 2.13
CA ARG A 54 -20.21 38.24 2.43
C ARG A 54 -19.96 38.49 3.92
N GLU A 55 -20.88 38.09 4.80
CA GLU A 55 -20.82 38.34 6.24
C GLU A 55 -20.79 37.02 7.03
N ASP A 56 -19.60 36.44 7.24
CA ASP A 56 -19.42 35.35 8.20
C ASP A 56 -18.06 35.50 8.91
N THR A 57 -17.94 36.56 9.72
CA THR A 57 -16.81 36.82 10.64
C THR A 57 -17.03 36.26 12.04
N ASN A 58 -18.04 35.41 12.25
CA ASN A 58 -18.63 35.17 13.58
C ASN A 58 -18.14 33.91 14.32
N TRP A 59 -16.89 33.47 14.12
CA TRP A 59 -16.37 32.22 14.72
C TRP A 59 -15.76 32.39 16.14
N LEU A 60 -15.61 33.62 16.62
CA LEU A 60 -14.89 33.93 17.86
C LEU A 60 -15.77 34.12 19.11
N SER A 61 -17.10 34.12 18.97
CA SER A 61 -18.03 34.37 20.09
C SER A 61 -18.23 33.18 21.04
N LYS A 62 -17.87 31.95 20.65
CA LYS A 62 -18.20 30.74 21.44
C LYS A 62 -17.12 30.24 22.38
N ASP A 63 -15.84 30.42 22.03
CA ASP A 63 -14.75 29.75 22.77
C ASP A 63 -13.96 30.68 23.71
N PHE A 64 -14.13 32.00 23.61
CA PHE A 64 -13.47 32.96 24.50
C PHE A 64 -14.04 33.01 25.93
N LEU A 65 -15.20 32.37 26.17
CA LEU A 65 -15.92 32.35 27.45
C LEU A 65 -15.46 31.23 28.42
N GLN A 66 -14.40 30.47 28.11
CA GLN A 66 -13.97 29.29 28.88
C GLN A 66 -12.66 29.46 29.67
N LEU A 67 -12.25 30.69 30.02
CA LEU A 67 -11.14 30.90 30.96
C LEU A 67 -11.56 30.61 32.42
N PRO A 68 -10.81 29.79 33.19
CA PRO A 68 -11.20 29.32 34.53
C PRO A 68 -11.42 30.43 35.58
N ASP A 69 -10.64 31.51 35.53
CA ASP A 69 -10.63 32.56 36.57
C ASP A 69 -11.86 33.50 36.53
N LEU A 70 -12.65 33.47 35.46
CA LEU A 70 -13.89 34.25 35.34
C LEU A 70 -15.13 33.53 35.90
N GLN A 71 -15.02 32.26 36.31
CA GLN A 71 -16.17 31.51 36.84
C GLN A 71 -16.59 31.92 38.25
N GLN A 72 -15.68 32.44 39.08
CA GLN A 72 -15.98 32.81 40.46
C GLN A 72 -16.73 34.15 40.60
N HIS A 73 -16.61 35.04 39.62
CA HIS A 73 -17.37 36.31 39.55
C HIS A 73 -18.54 36.24 38.56
N LYS A 74 -19.34 35.17 38.63
CA LYS A 74 -20.68 35.13 38.03
C LYS A 74 -21.67 35.99 38.83
N THR A 75 -21.37 37.27 39.01
CA THR A 75 -22.36 38.23 39.49
C THR A 75 -23.36 38.49 38.36
N GLN A 76 -24.62 38.70 38.71
CA GLN A 76 -25.81 38.75 37.85
C GLN A 76 -25.73 39.59 36.55
N LEU A 77 -24.70 40.41 36.34
CA LEU A 77 -24.50 41.26 35.15
C LEU A 77 -24.34 40.48 33.83
N PHE A 78 -23.65 39.34 33.81
CA PHE A 78 -23.37 38.63 32.54
C PHE A 78 -24.50 37.71 32.06
N LYS A 79 -25.52 37.45 32.88
CA LYS A 79 -26.69 36.63 32.49
C LYS A 79 -27.72 37.40 31.68
N SER A 80 -27.70 38.74 31.72
CA SER A 80 -28.67 39.61 31.05
C SER A 80 -28.17 40.27 29.76
N LEU A 81 -26.89 40.08 29.38
CA LEU A 81 -26.34 40.66 28.16
C LEU A 81 -26.38 39.64 27.01
N PRO A 82 -27.19 39.86 25.96
CA PRO A 82 -27.21 39.02 24.77
C PRO A 82 -25.95 39.30 23.95
N LEU A 83 -24.84 38.63 24.29
CA LEU A 83 -23.53 38.74 23.63
C LEU A 83 -23.49 38.28 22.17
N VAL A 84 -24.62 37.93 21.57
CA VAL A 84 -24.69 37.39 20.20
C VAL A 84 -25.17 38.43 19.18
N ASN A 85 -25.70 39.59 19.60
CA ASN A 85 -26.18 40.65 18.69
C ASN A 85 -26.17 42.06 19.33
N PHE A 86 -25.15 42.40 20.12
CA PHE A 86 -25.02 43.76 20.65
C PHE A 86 -24.28 44.64 19.63
N ASP A 87 -24.98 45.62 19.04
CA ASP A 87 -24.37 46.58 18.13
C ASP A 87 -23.47 47.53 18.93
N LEU A 88 -22.16 47.29 18.87
CA LEU A 88 -21.14 48.06 19.58
C LEU A 88 -20.75 49.35 18.84
N ASN A 89 -21.27 49.59 17.63
CA ASN A 89 -20.89 50.74 16.81
C ASN A 89 -21.24 52.09 17.44
N GLY A 90 -22.26 52.15 18.32
CA GLY A 90 -22.65 53.36 19.05
C GLY A 90 -21.82 53.70 20.29
N TYR A 91 -20.88 52.82 20.68
CA TYR A 91 -20.16 52.91 21.95
C TYR A 91 -18.65 53.16 21.79
N SER A 92 -18.19 53.50 20.58
CA SER A 92 -16.78 53.76 20.28
C SER A 92 -16.16 54.86 21.15
N TRP A 93 -16.95 55.86 21.57
CA TRP A 93 -16.53 56.93 22.47
C TRP A 93 -16.05 56.43 23.84
N LEU A 94 -16.49 55.23 24.28
CA LEU A 94 -16.04 54.63 25.53
C LEU A 94 -14.55 54.30 25.52
N LEU A 95 -13.94 54.08 24.34
CA LEU A 95 -12.50 53.82 24.22
C LEU A 95 -11.63 55.02 24.60
N GLU A 96 -12.21 56.22 24.62
CA GLU A 96 -11.53 57.48 24.94
C GLU A 96 -12.02 58.09 26.28
N ALA A 97 -13.01 57.45 26.94
CA ALA A 97 -13.57 57.91 28.21
C ALA A 97 -12.73 57.43 29.41
N ASP A 98 -12.74 58.21 30.52
CA ASP A 98 -12.08 57.80 31.77
C ASP A 98 -12.83 56.60 32.38
N PRO A 99 -12.18 55.42 32.50
CA PRO A 99 -12.82 54.21 33.02
C PRO A 99 -13.39 54.38 34.44
N TRP A 100 -12.84 55.29 35.25
CA TRP A 100 -13.26 55.49 36.64
C TRP A 100 -14.54 56.32 36.76
N GLU A 101 -14.89 57.08 35.73
CA GLU A 101 -16.12 57.89 35.68
C GLU A 101 -17.29 57.15 35.02
N LEU A 102 -17.04 55.99 34.42
CA LEU A 102 -18.06 55.18 33.75
C LEU A 102 -18.93 54.37 34.73
N SER A 103 -20.21 54.22 34.39
CA SER A 103 -21.11 53.28 35.06
C SER A 103 -20.63 51.84 34.90
N SER A 104 -21.04 50.96 35.82
CA SER A 104 -20.68 49.53 35.76
C SER A 104 -21.06 48.87 34.42
N GLU A 105 -22.17 49.28 33.81
CA GLU A 105 -22.63 48.80 32.50
C GLU A 105 -21.71 49.26 31.37
N HIS A 106 -21.34 50.54 31.35
CA HIS A 106 -20.42 51.09 30.35
C HIS A 106 -19.00 50.53 30.48
N ARG A 107 -18.53 50.20 31.69
CA ARG A 107 -17.24 49.50 31.88
C ARG A 107 -17.26 48.10 31.27
N CYS A 108 -18.37 47.37 31.40
CA CYS A 108 -18.52 46.06 30.76
C CYS A 108 -18.50 46.17 29.22
N ILE A 109 -19.16 47.19 28.66
CA ILE A 109 -19.16 47.45 27.21
C ILE A 109 -17.75 47.84 26.72
N LEU A 110 -17.01 48.66 27.48
CA LEU A 110 -15.63 49.02 27.18
C LEU A 110 -14.70 47.79 27.13
N ILE A 111 -14.84 46.85 28.07
CA ILE A 111 -14.07 45.59 28.05
C ILE A 111 -14.38 44.78 26.79
N LEU A 112 -15.65 44.68 26.39
CA LEU A 112 -16.05 43.97 25.18
C LEU A 112 -15.50 44.62 23.90
N LEU A 113 -15.49 45.96 23.83
CA LEU A 113 -14.89 46.71 22.73
C LEU A 113 -13.38 46.47 22.59
N ILE A 114 -12.65 46.48 23.72
CA ILE A 114 -11.21 46.21 23.73
C ILE A 114 -10.92 44.77 23.31
N MET A 115 -11.72 43.82 23.78
CA MET A 115 -11.60 42.41 23.38
C MET A 115 -11.85 42.22 21.89
N GLN A 116 -12.91 42.83 21.33
CA GLN A 116 -13.21 42.77 19.90
C GLN A 116 -12.08 43.35 19.05
N LYS A 117 -11.53 44.52 19.42
CA LYS A 117 -10.42 45.14 18.69
C LYS A 117 -9.16 44.28 18.69
N ASN A 118 -8.79 43.72 19.84
CA ASN A 118 -7.64 42.82 19.95
C ASN A 118 -7.83 41.54 19.12
N LEU A 119 -9.06 41.05 19.06
CA LEU A 119 -9.45 39.85 18.34
C LEU A 119 -9.44 40.05 16.82
N ASP A 120 -9.88 41.22 16.34
CA ASP A 120 -9.77 41.62 14.94
C ASP A 120 -8.30 41.80 14.52
N ASP A 121 -7.47 42.41 15.36
CA ASP A 121 -6.04 42.58 15.10
C ASP A 121 -5.30 41.23 15.09
N CYS A 122 -5.62 40.32 16.00
CA CYS A 122 -5.10 38.94 16.00
C CYS A 122 -5.54 38.16 14.76
N SER A 123 -6.81 38.30 14.36
CA SER A 123 -7.36 37.63 13.17
C SER A 123 -6.68 38.11 11.89
N ARG A 124 -6.41 39.42 11.79
CA ARG A 124 -5.68 40.01 10.64
C ARG A 124 -4.25 39.48 10.56
N ARG A 125 -3.51 39.50 11.67
CA ARG A 125 -2.14 38.95 11.74
C ARG A 125 -2.10 37.46 11.42
N PHE A 126 -3.08 36.69 11.90
CA PHE A 126 -3.18 35.27 11.60
C PHE A 126 -3.43 35.02 10.10
N ALA A 127 -4.31 35.81 9.47
CA ALA A 127 -4.57 35.71 8.04
C ALA A 127 -3.31 35.99 7.21
N GLU A 128 -2.55 37.04 7.56
CA GLU A 128 -1.28 37.39 6.90
C GLU A 128 -0.23 36.27 7.04
N ILE A 129 -0.05 35.71 8.24
CA ILE A 129 0.90 34.61 8.48
C ILE A 129 0.46 33.35 7.74
N LYS A 130 -0.84 33.06 7.70
CA LYS A 130 -1.39 31.91 6.99
C LYS A 130 -1.14 32.01 5.49
N GLU A 131 -1.34 33.18 4.90
CA GLU A 131 -1.06 33.41 3.48
C GLU A 131 0.42 33.20 3.15
N GLN A 132 1.32 33.71 4.00
CA GLN A 132 2.77 33.47 3.87
C GLN A 132 3.12 31.98 4.00
N TYR A 133 2.51 31.27 4.96
CA TYR A 133 2.71 29.83 5.14
C TYR A 133 2.23 29.03 3.92
N ASP A 134 1.03 29.32 3.42
CA ASP A 134 0.45 28.65 2.26
C ASP A 134 1.34 28.85 1.02
N GLN A 135 1.88 30.06 0.83
CA GLN A 135 2.82 30.38 -0.25
C GLN A 135 4.12 29.56 -0.15
N VAL A 136 4.74 29.48 1.04
CA VAL A 136 5.96 28.70 1.27
C VAL A 136 5.71 27.19 1.10
N CYS A 137 4.52 26.70 1.46
CA CYS A 137 4.14 25.30 1.24
C CYS A 137 4.02 24.96 -0.25
N LEU A 138 3.45 25.85 -1.06
CA LEU A 138 3.36 25.68 -2.52
C LEU A 138 4.75 25.67 -3.17
N GLU A 139 5.63 26.60 -2.78
CA GLU A 139 7.01 26.66 -3.26
C GLU A 139 7.80 25.39 -2.90
N ASN A 140 7.69 24.92 -1.66
CA ASN A 140 8.33 23.66 -1.25
C ASN A 140 7.77 22.45 -2.02
N ALA A 141 6.46 22.37 -2.24
CA ALA A 141 5.85 21.28 -3.00
C ALA A 141 6.41 21.25 -4.45
N GLU A 142 6.55 22.42 -5.08
CA GLU A 142 7.12 22.55 -6.42
C GLU A 142 8.60 22.18 -6.46
N ILE A 143 9.42 22.64 -5.50
CA ILE A 143 10.83 22.26 -5.40
C ILE A 143 10.98 20.74 -5.22
N ASN A 144 10.18 20.11 -4.36
CA ASN A 144 10.23 18.67 -4.15
C ASN A 144 9.79 17.88 -5.38
N LYS A 145 8.76 18.37 -6.09
CA LYS A 145 8.34 17.80 -7.36
C LYS A 145 9.46 17.88 -8.40
N GLN A 146 10.12 19.03 -8.54
CA GLN A 146 11.26 19.20 -9.44
C GLN A 146 12.43 18.28 -9.08
N ARG A 147 12.72 18.12 -7.78
CA ARG A 147 13.74 17.19 -7.29
C ARG A 147 13.38 15.74 -7.63
N ARG A 148 12.12 15.32 -7.44
CA ARG A 148 11.64 13.99 -7.84
C ARG A 148 11.78 13.78 -9.34
N ILE A 149 11.39 14.77 -10.15
CA ILE A 149 11.55 14.71 -11.61
C ILE A 149 13.03 14.55 -12.00
N ALA A 150 13.94 15.29 -11.36
CA ALA A 150 15.38 15.18 -11.62
C ALA A 150 15.89 13.75 -11.35
N ILE A 151 15.57 13.20 -10.18
CA ILE A 151 15.95 11.82 -9.82
C ILE A 151 15.35 10.80 -10.80
N LEU A 152 14.07 10.96 -11.15
CA LEU A 152 13.37 10.03 -12.04
C LEU A 152 13.88 10.11 -13.48
N ARG A 153 14.35 11.27 -13.94
CA ARG A 153 14.98 11.42 -15.27
C ARG A 153 16.31 10.70 -15.37
N GLU A 154 17.03 10.52 -14.26
CA GLU A 154 18.27 9.74 -14.21
C GLU A 154 18.00 8.22 -14.11
N ALA A 155 16.81 7.82 -13.66
CA ALA A 155 16.45 6.43 -13.50
C ALA A 155 16.19 5.75 -14.87
N GLN A 156 16.76 4.55 -15.05
CA GLN A 156 16.54 3.75 -16.26
C GLN A 156 15.18 3.05 -16.27
N VAL A 157 14.67 2.69 -15.09
CA VAL A 157 13.39 1.99 -14.91
C VAL A 157 12.68 2.62 -13.73
N ILE A 158 11.39 2.91 -13.91
CA ILE A 158 10.51 3.48 -12.87
C ILE A 158 9.37 2.49 -12.66
N GLY A 159 9.31 1.90 -11.47
CA GLY A 159 8.22 1.02 -11.06
C GLY A 159 7.15 1.79 -10.29
N MET A 160 5.88 1.58 -10.63
CA MET A 160 4.74 2.16 -9.92
C MET A 160 3.50 1.30 -10.09
N THR A 161 2.59 1.35 -9.11
CA THR A 161 1.25 0.78 -9.26
C THR A 161 0.45 1.64 -10.24
N THR A 162 -0.56 1.06 -10.88
CA THR A 162 -1.43 1.75 -11.85
C THR A 162 -2.15 2.94 -11.21
N THR A 163 -2.61 2.78 -9.96
CA THR A 163 -3.18 3.88 -9.17
C THR A 163 -2.15 4.96 -8.88
N GLY A 164 -0.92 4.57 -8.49
CA GLY A 164 0.17 5.51 -8.27
C GLY A 164 0.50 6.31 -9.54
N ALA A 165 0.49 5.67 -10.70
CA ALA A 165 0.66 6.31 -11.99
C ALA A 165 -0.45 7.33 -12.28
N ALA A 166 -1.71 6.95 -12.06
CA ALA A 166 -2.87 7.82 -12.27
C ALA A 166 -2.89 9.04 -11.34
N ILE A 167 -2.26 8.95 -10.16
CA ILE A 167 -2.14 10.08 -9.22
C ILE A 167 -1.00 11.02 -9.63
N ASN A 168 0.12 10.49 -10.12
CA ASN A 168 1.35 11.25 -10.41
C ASN A 168 1.49 11.60 -11.90
N GLN A 169 0.38 11.93 -12.57
CA GLN A 169 0.34 12.21 -14.01
C GLN A 169 1.25 13.37 -14.41
N ASP A 170 1.35 14.39 -13.57
CA ASP A 170 2.17 15.58 -13.78
C ASP A 170 3.68 15.26 -13.75
N ILE A 171 4.10 14.39 -12.82
CA ILE A 171 5.47 13.89 -12.76
C ILE A 171 5.76 13.01 -13.97
N LEU A 172 4.84 12.10 -14.33
CA LEU A 172 4.99 11.25 -15.51
C LEU A 172 5.04 12.04 -16.81
N ALA A 173 4.26 13.13 -16.93
CA ALA A 173 4.32 14.03 -18.06
C ALA A 173 5.68 14.75 -18.13
N ALA A 174 6.25 15.15 -16.99
CA ALA A 174 7.55 15.82 -16.94
C ALA A 174 8.76 14.89 -17.14
N VAL A 175 8.66 13.64 -16.66
CA VAL A 175 9.65 12.58 -16.91
C VAL A 175 9.53 12.08 -18.34
N SER A 176 8.31 12.02 -18.88
CA SER A 176 7.99 11.69 -20.26
C SER A 176 8.56 10.33 -20.72
N PRO A 177 8.20 9.21 -20.06
CA PRO A 177 8.69 7.90 -20.47
C PRO A 177 8.20 7.55 -21.88
N ALA A 178 9.13 7.21 -22.77
CA ALA A 178 8.82 6.81 -24.13
C ALA A 178 8.28 5.36 -24.21
N ILE A 179 8.60 4.52 -23.22
CA ILE A 179 8.19 3.13 -23.15
C ILE A 179 7.45 2.91 -21.84
N VAL A 180 6.26 2.31 -21.92
CA VAL A 180 5.44 1.94 -20.75
C VAL A 180 5.16 0.45 -20.82
N LEU A 181 5.51 -0.27 -19.77
CA LEU A 181 5.17 -1.69 -19.59
C LEU A 181 4.15 -1.82 -18.47
N VAL A 182 3.05 -2.51 -18.75
CA VAL A 182 1.95 -2.73 -17.81
C VAL A 182 1.79 -4.22 -17.60
N GLU A 183 2.01 -4.68 -16.37
CA GLU A 183 1.71 -6.03 -15.93
C GLU A 183 0.25 -6.14 -15.47
N GLU A 184 -0.32 -7.35 -15.50
CA GLU A 184 -1.72 -7.64 -15.18
C GLU A 184 -2.72 -6.79 -15.98
N ALA A 185 -2.38 -6.43 -17.22
CA ALA A 185 -3.15 -5.52 -18.07
C ALA A 185 -4.59 -6.00 -18.35
N ALA A 186 -4.84 -7.31 -18.23
CA ALA A 186 -6.17 -7.89 -18.37
C ALA A 186 -7.12 -7.55 -17.21
N GLU A 187 -6.59 -7.26 -16.02
CA GLU A 187 -7.34 -6.97 -14.80
C GLU A 187 -7.51 -5.45 -14.56
N ILE A 188 -6.99 -4.62 -15.47
CA ILE A 188 -7.05 -3.17 -15.39
C ILE A 188 -8.17 -2.63 -16.29
N LEU A 189 -9.01 -1.76 -15.74
CA LEU A 189 -10.01 -1.02 -16.50
C LEU A 189 -9.34 -0.11 -17.53
N GLU A 190 -9.84 -0.11 -18.77
CA GLU A 190 -9.31 0.73 -19.85
C GLU A 190 -9.25 2.23 -19.48
N PRO A 191 -10.28 2.85 -18.87
CA PRO A 191 -10.19 4.24 -18.43
C PRO A 191 -9.07 4.50 -17.42
N HIS A 192 -8.80 3.53 -16.55
CA HIS A 192 -7.75 3.65 -15.53
C HIS A 192 -6.36 3.59 -16.17
N LEU A 193 -6.17 2.74 -17.18
CA LEU A 193 -4.94 2.70 -17.95
C LEU A 193 -4.70 4.01 -18.70
N MET A 194 -5.73 4.55 -19.35
CA MET A 194 -5.63 5.81 -20.10
C MET A 194 -5.23 7.00 -19.23
N ALA A 195 -5.63 7.01 -17.95
CA ALA A 195 -5.37 8.11 -17.04
C ALA A 195 -3.88 8.44 -16.87
N PHE A 196 -2.97 7.47 -17.05
CA PHE A 196 -1.53 7.70 -16.87
C PHE A 196 -0.69 7.53 -18.13
N LEU A 197 -1.33 7.36 -19.30
CA LEU A 197 -0.62 7.36 -20.58
C LEU A 197 -0.40 8.81 -21.03
N SER A 198 0.88 9.19 -21.19
CA SER A 198 1.22 10.50 -21.74
C SER A 198 1.23 10.48 -23.28
N PRO A 199 1.01 11.64 -23.96
CA PRO A 199 1.17 11.73 -25.41
C PRO A 199 2.58 11.37 -25.92
N ASN A 200 3.58 11.37 -25.04
CA ASN A 200 4.97 11.05 -25.38
C ASN A 200 5.26 9.53 -25.38
N VAL A 201 4.31 8.69 -24.96
CA VAL A 201 4.47 7.24 -25.01
C VAL A 201 4.55 6.80 -26.46
N LYS A 202 5.70 6.23 -26.85
CA LYS A 202 5.96 5.70 -28.19
C LYS A 202 5.77 4.19 -28.27
N HIS A 203 5.93 3.50 -27.15
CA HIS A 203 5.78 2.05 -27.07
C HIS A 203 5.04 1.67 -25.79
N LEU A 204 3.83 1.12 -25.95
CA LEU A 204 3.03 0.56 -24.87
C LEU A 204 3.08 -0.96 -24.94
N ILE A 205 3.58 -1.60 -23.88
CA ILE A 205 3.68 -3.05 -23.73
C ILE A 205 2.66 -3.48 -22.68
N LEU A 206 1.63 -4.21 -23.11
CA LEU A 206 0.60 -4.74 -22.22
C LEU A 206 0.85 -6.24 -22.01
N VAL A 207 1.09 -6.62 -20.76
CA VAL A 207 1.30 -8.01 -20.35
C VAL A 207 0.14 -8.40 -19.44
N GLY A 208 -0.58 -9.45 -19.80
CA GLY A 208 -1.71 -9.96 -19.03
C GLY A 208 -2.34 -11.16 -19.71
N ASP A 209 -3.37 -11.71 -19.09
CA ASP A 209 -4.10 -12.86 -19.62
C ASP A 209 -5.60 -12.54 -19.68
N HIS A 210 -6.08 -12.18 -20.86
CA HIS A 210 -7.49 -11.84 -21.09
C HIS A 210 -8.42 -13.05 -21.11
N LYS A 211 -7.91 -14.28 -20.95
CA LYS A 211 -8.71 -15.50 -20.73
C LYS A 211 -8.89 -15.82 -19.23
N GLN A 212 -8.27 -15.04 -18.33
CA GLN A 212 -8.46 -15.15 -16.87
C GLN A 212 -9.51 -14.13 -16.37
N LEU A 213 -9.31 -13.59 -15.17
CA LEU A 213 -10.24 -12.64 -14.55
C LEU A 213 -10.21 -11.32 -15.31
N ARG A 214 -11.41 -10.77 -15.51
CA ARG A 214 -11.61 -9.40 -16.01
C ARG A 214 -11.52 -8.39 -14.85
N PRO A 215 -11.35 -7.10 -15.15
CA PRO A 215 -11.40 -6.04 -14.15
C PRO A 215 -12.75 -6.06 -13.41
N SER A 216 -12.70 -5.86 -12.10
CA SER A 216 -13.91 -5.82 -11.26
C SER A 216 -14.68 -4.51 -11.49
N VAL A 217 -15.91 -4.60 -12.00
CA VAL A 217 -16.83 -3.46 -12.14
C VAL A 217 -17.93 -3.57 -11.10
N LYS A 218 -18.11 -2.52 -10.30
CA LYS A 218 -19.08 -2.53 -9.20
C LYS A 218 -20.51 -2.34 -9.65
N CYS A 219 -20.71 -1.51 -10.68
CA CYS A 219 -22.01 -1.35 -11.29
C CYS A 219 -22.27 -2.49 -12.29
N HIS A 220 -23.09 -3.45 -11.90
CA HIS A 220 -23.47 -4.57 -12.76
C HIS A 220 -24.10 -4.10 -14.08
N GLN A 221 -24.87 -3.01 -14.07
CA GLN A 221 -25.46 -2.46 -15.29
C GLN A 221 -24.38 -1.97 -16.27
N LEU A 222 -23.34 -1.26 -15.80
CA LEU A 222 -22.23 -0.83 -16.67
C LEU A 222 -21.43 -2.01 -17.20
N GLN A 223 -21.28 -3.08 -16.40
CA GLN A 223 -20.61 -4.30 -16.84
C GLN A 223 -21.39 -5.02 -17.95
N VAL A 224 -22.71 -5.16 -17.80
CA VAL A 224 -23.54 -5.96 -18.72
C VAL A 224 -24.01 -5.17 -19.95
N ARG A 225 -24.43 -3.91 -19.77
CA ARG A 225 -24.96 -3.08 -20.87
C ARG A 225 -23.87 -2.38 -21.68
N HIS A 226 -22.77 -2.01 -21.03
CA HIS A 226 -21.71 -1.19 -21.63
C HIS A 226 -20.35 -1.88 -21.69
N ASN A 227 -20.26 -3.16 -21.26
CA ASN A 227 -19.03 -3.94 -21.31
C ASN A 227 -17.82 -3.27 -20.64
N LEU A 228 -18.05 -2.48 -19.58
CA LEU A 228 -16.98 -1.75 -18.89
C LEU A 228 -15.91 -2.67 -18.27
N GLY A 229 -16.25 -3.95 -18.09
CA GLY A 229 -15.32 -4.99 -17.64
C GLY A 229 -14.42 -5.56 -18.75
N ILE A 230 -14.44 -5.02 -19.97
CA ILE A 230 -13.46 -5.38 -21.00
C ILE A 230 -12.22 -4.49 -20.80
N SER A 231 -11.07 -5.10 -20.58
CA SER A 231 -9.80 -4.37 -20.45
C SER A 231 -9.29 -3.88 -21.80
N MET A 232 -8.38 -2.90 -21.80
CA MET A 232 -7.74 -2.46 -23.04
C MET A 232 -7.01 -3.61 -23.73
N LEU A 233 -6.34 -4.49 -22.97
CA LEU A 233 -5.68 -5.67 -23.51
C LEU A 233 -6.68 -6.58 -24.25
N GLU A 234 -7.79 -6.93 -23.60
CA GLU A 234 -8.82 -7.79 -24.19
C GLU A 234 -9.44 -7.15 -25.43
N ARG A 235 -9.78 -5.85 -25.37
CA ARG A 235 -10.33 -5.12 -26.51
C ARG A 235 -9.37 -5.13 -27.69
N LEU A 236 -8.09 -4.83 -27.45
CA LEU A 236 -7.08 -4.80 -28.51
C LEU A 236 -6.83 -6.19 -29.11
N ALA A 237 -6.80 -7.24 -28.29
CA ALA A 237 -6.55 -8.61 -28.73
C ALA A 237 -7.74 -9.22 -29.49
N GLU A 238 -8.95 -9.16 -28.93
CA GLU A 238 -10.11 -9.90 -29.44
C GLU A 238 -10.97 -9.07 -30.41
N HIS A 239 -11.21 -7.79 -30.10
CA HIS A 239 -12.10 -6.94 -30.91
C HIS A 239 -11.35 -6.24 -32.04
N ASN A 240 -10.14 -5.74 -31.77
CA ASN A 240 -9.33 -5.06 -32.78
C ASN A 240 -8.39 -6.01 -33.53
N GLN A 241 -8.30 -7.29 -33.12
CA GLN A 241 -7.46 -8.32 -33.73
C GLN A 241 -5.99 -7.89 -33.89
N LEU A 242 -5.45 -7.12 -32.93
CA LEU A 242 -4.04 -6.77 -32.92
C LEU A 242 -3.19 -8.04 -32.72
N PRO A 243 -2.09 -8.22 -33.47
CA PRO A 243 -1.18 -9.32 -33.23
C PRO A 243 -0.61 -9.25 -31.81
N PHE A 244 -0.71 -10.35 -31.07
CA PHE A 244 -0.12 -10.51 -29.75
C PHE A 244 0.63 -11.83 -29.66
N GLN A 245 1.58 -11.91 -28.73
CA GLN A 245 2.36 -13.11 -28.47
C GLN A 245 1.91 -13.75 -27.17
N THR A 246 1.45 -15.00 -27.25
CA THR A 246 1.19 -15.82 -26.07
C THR A 246 2.46 -16.57 -25.66
N LEU A 247 2.78 -16.57 -24.37
CA LEU A 247 3.83 -17.41 -23.82
C LEU A 247 3.35 -18.86 -23.80
N GLY A 248 3.95 -19.72 -24.62
CA GLY A 248 3.51 -21.10 -24.82
C GLY A 248 4.11 -22.13 -23.85
N LEU A 249 4.88 -21.72 -22.85
CA LEU A 249 5.56 -22.65 -21.94
C LEU A 249 5.25 -22.32 -20.46
N GLN A 250 4.61 -23.26 -19.76
CA GLN A 250 4.33 -23.17 -18.32
C GLN A 250 5.30 -24.04 -17.53
N SER A 251 5.72 -23.56 -16.35
CA SER A 251 6.67 -24.27 -15.47
C SER A 251 6.12 -24.50 -14.05
N ARG A 252 4.82 -24.29 -13.82
CA ARG A 252 4.20 -24.32 -12.48
C ARG A 252 3.50 -25.64 -12.21
N MET A 253 2.57 -26.00 -13.07
CA MET A 253 1.64 -27.12 -12.86
C MET A 253 2.10 -28.36 -13.63
N ARG A 254 1.66 -29.54 -13.22
CA ARG A 254 1.92 -30.76 -13.99
C ARG A 254 1.04 -30.86 -15.23
N GLU A 255 1.40 -31.74 -16.15
CA GLU A 255 0.68 -31.92 -17.42
C GLU A 255 -0.78 -32.31 -17.24
N GLU A 256 -1.13 -33.05 -16.19
CA GLU A 256 -2.50 -33.44 -15.89
C GLU A 256 -3.40 -32.20 -15.67
N PHE A 257 -2.86 -31.13 -15.08
CA PHE A 257 -3.57 -29.85 -14.92
C PHE A 257 -3.60 -29.04 -16.22
N LEU A 258 -2.56 -29.16 -17.06
CA LEU A 258 -2.55 -28.52 -18.37
C LEU A 258 -3.68 -29.05 -19.26
N GLN A 259 -3.93 -30.37 -19.24
CA GLN A 259 -5.03 -30.99 -20.00
C GLN A 259 -6.40 -30.40 -19.66
N MET A 260 -6.64 -30.06 -18.39
CA MET A 260 -7.87 -29.42 -17.92
C MET A 260 -8.09 -28.03 -18.52
N ILE A 261 -7.01 -27.24 -18.67
CA ILE A 261 -7.10 -25.86 -19.16
C ILE A 261 -6.78 -25.73 -20.66
N GLN A 262 -6.39 -26.82 -21.31
CA GLN A 262 -6.05 -26.86 -22.73
C GLN A 262 -7.17 -26.34 -23.65
N PRO A 263 -8.48 -26.56 -23.36
CA PRO A 263 -9.55 -25.94 -24.14
C PRO A 263 -9.54 -24.40 -24.13
N ILE A 264 -8.98 -23.80 -23.08
CA ILE A 264 -8.82 -22.34 -22.93
C ILE A 264 -7.50 -21.90 -23.58
N TYR A 265 -6.42 -22.66 -23.38
CA TYR A 265 -5.07 -22.36 -23.86
C TYR A 265 -4.53 -23.43 -24.80
N LEU A 266 -4.93 -23.38 -26.07
CA LEU A 266 -4.64 -24.41 -27.08
C LEU A 266 -3.13 -24.69 -27.28
N ASN A 267 -2.29 -23.67 -27.16
CA ASN A 267 -0.85 -23.74 -27.47
C ASN A 267 0.06 -23.80 -26.24
N LEU A 268 -0.50 -23.89 -25.03
CA LEU A 268 0.28 -23.93 -23.80
C LEU A 268 0.90 -25.33 -23.61
N ARG A 269 2.20 -25.38 -23.32
CA ARG A 269 3.00 -26.60 -23.15
C ARG A 269 3.72 -26.59 -21.82
N SER A 270 4.04 -27.76 -21.30
CA SER A 270 4.75 -27.90 -20.03
C SER A 270 6.26 -27.90 -20.22
N ASN A 271 6.98 -27.18 -19.35
CA ASN A 271 8.41 -27.36 -19.19
C ASN A 271 8.69 -28.63 -18.37
N LEU A 272 8.74 -29.77 -19.07
CA LEU A 272 8.86 -31.11 -18.48
C LEU A 272 10.02 -31.25 -17.48
N SER A 273 11.14 -30.57 -17.74
CA SER A 273 12.32 -30.64 -16.85
C SER A 273 12.06 -30.02 -15.47
N VAL A 274 11.17 -29.02 -15.40
CA VAL A 274 10.78 -28.35 -14.15
C VAL A 274 9.59 -29.05 -13.52
N VAL A 275 8.55 -29.34 -14.30
CA VAL A 275 7.27 -29.83 -13.77
C VAL A 275 7.29 -31.30 -13.37
N ASN A 276 8.22 -32.11 -13.88
CA ASN A 276 8.43 -33.50 -13.46
C ASN A 276 9.54 -33.65 -12.40
N GLY A 277 10.01 -32.53 -11.83
CA GLY A 277 10.97 -32.54 -10.73
C GLY A 277 10.42 -33.21 -9.46
N VAL A 278 11.32 -33.52 -8.51
CA VAL A 278 11.00 -34.27 -7.27
C VAL A 278 9.84 -33.63 -6.48
N ARG A 279 9.74 -32.30 -6.47
CA ARG A 279 8.68 -31.55 -5.77
C ARG A 279 7.26 -31.78 -6.31
N ASN A 280 7.14 -32.15 -7.59
CA ASN A 280 5.86 -32.31 -8.27
C ASN A 280 5.58 -33.79 -8.57
N ARG A 281 6.22 -34.75 -7.89
CA ARG A 281 5.86 -36.16 -8.08
C ARG A 281 4.55 -36.46 -7.35
N PRO A 282 3.67 -37.31 -7.91
CA PRO A 282 2.59 -37.87 -7.13
C PRO A 282 3.15 -38.52 -5.87
N ALA A 283 2.41 -38.42 -4.77
CA ALA A 283 2.69 -39.23 -3.59
C ALA A 283 2.65 -40.73 -3.97
N LYS A 284 3.47 -41.56 -3.33
CA LYS A 284 3.94 -42.85 -3.90
C LYS A 284 2.82 -43.82 -4.29
N CYS A 285 1.68 -43.81 -3.59
CA CYS A 285 0.55 -44.68 -3.92
C CYS A 285 -0.61 -43.99 -4.68
N MET A 286 -0.45 -42.73 -5.08
CA MET A 286 -1.36 -42.09 -6.04
C MET A 286 -0.82 -42.26 -7.46
N LYS A 287 -1.61 -42.92 -8.33
CA LYS A 287 -1.27 -43.09 -9.75
C LYS A 287 -1.29 -41.77 -10.54
N SER A 288 -2.02 -40.77 -10.06
CA SER A 288 -2.18 -39.45 -10.67
C SER A 288 -2.16 -38.37 -9.58
N THR A 289 -1.68 -37.18 -9.89
CA THR A 289 -1.78 -35.99 -9.03
C THR A 289 -3.11 -35.24 -9.16
N PHE A 290 -3.96 -35.64 -10.10
CA PHE A 290 -5.25 -35.03 -10.37
C PHE A 290 -6.35 -36.09 -10.38
N TYR A 291 -7.44 -35.85 -9.65
CA TYR A 291 -8.60 -36.73 -9.56
C TYR A 291 -9.87 -35.94 -9.21
N PHE A 292 -10.98 -36.35 -9.80
CA PHE A 292 -12.31 -35.99 -9.33
C PHE A 292 -12.83 -37.08 -8.40
N TRP A 293 -12.98 -36.76 -7.12
CA TRP A 293 -13.44 -37.71 -6.11
C TRP A 293 -14.94 -37.54 -5.86
N ASN A 294 -15.75 -38.30 -6.60
CA ASN A 294 -17.21 -38.22 -6.53
C ASN A 294 -17.79 -38.98 -5.31
N HIS A 295 -18.95 -38.52 -4.83
CA HIS A 295 -19.84 -39.24 -3.90
C HIS A 295 -21.31 -38.84 -4.14
N PRO A 296 -22.29 -39.67 -3.76
CA PRO A 296 -23.72 -39.38 -4.01
C PRO A 296 -24.41 -38.59 -2.88
N VAL A 297 -23.72 -38.30 -1.78
CA VAL A 297 -24.32 -37.65 -0.60
C VAL A 297 -24.59 -36.17 -0.86
N GLU A 298 -25.83 -35.74 -0.68
CA GLU A 298 -26.26 -34.34 -0.84
C GLU A 298 -25.72 -33.42 0.27
N GLU A 299 -25.62 -32.14 -0.05
CA GLU A 299 -25.22 -31.10 0.90
C GLU A 299 -26.36 -30.72 1.85
N THR A 300 -25.99 -30.10 2.98
CA THR A 300 -26.99 -29.55 3.90
C THR A 300 -27.59 -28.26 3.36
N ALA A 301 -28.93 -28.19 3.36
CA ALA A 301 -29.67 -26.99 3.01
C ALA A 301 -29.52 -25.91 4.10
N ALA A 302 -28.47 -25.10 3.99
CA ALA A 302 -28.18 -23.98 4.88
C ALA A 302 -27.76 -22.74 4.09
N ARG A 303 -27.83 -21.56 4.72
CA ARG A 303 -27.41 -20.27 4.11
C ARG A 303 -25.95 -20.28 3.62
N SER A 304 -25.10 -21.11 4.24
CA SER A 304 -23.82 -21.53 3.67
C SER A 304 -23.79 -23.06 3.70
N PRO A 305 -23.93 -23.72 2.54
CA PRO A 305 -23.93 -25.18 2.47
C PRO A 305 -22.65 -25.81 3.01
N SER A 306 -22.78 -27.04 3.53
CA SER A 306 -21.67 -27.93 3.84
C SER A 306 -22.05 -29.38 3.52
N ASN A 307 -21.04 -30.19 3.26
CA ASN A 307 -21.17 -31.61 2.99
C ASN A 307 -20.22 -32.39 3.90
N LYS A 308 -20.80 -33.10 4.87
CA LYS A 308 -20.04 -33.91 5.85
C LYS A 308 -19.23 -35.00 5.19
N ARG A 309 -19.79 -35.64 4.14
CA ARG A 309 -19.11 -36.73 3.44
C ARG A 309 -17.84 -36.23 2.77
N GLU A 310 -17.92 -35.12 2.05
CA GLU A 310 -16.75 -34.44 1.48
C GLU A 310 -15.74 -34.05 2.57
N ALA A 311 -16.21 -33.49 3.68
CA ALA A 311 -15.31 -33.06 4.75
C ALA A 311 -14.51 -34.23 5.34
N TYR A 312 -15.14 -35.40 5.53
CA TYR A 312 -14.45 -36.63 5.91
C TYR A 312 -13.48 -37.14 4.83
N MET A 313 -13.86 -37.07 3.56
CA MET A 313 -12.99 -37.45 2.44
C MET A 313 -11.73 -36.56 2.40
N VAL A 314 -11.89 -35.25 2.54
CA VAL A 314 -10.79 -34.28 2.62
C VAL A 314 -9.89 -34.57 3.82
N LEU A 315 -10.46 -34.82 5.01
CA LEU A 315 -9.67 -35.18 6.20
C LEU A 315 -8.85 -36.45 5.97
N ALA A 316 -9.46 -37.50 5.42
CA ALA A 316 -8.79 -38.76 5.14
C ALA A 316 -7.61 -38.56 4.19
N LEU A 317 -7.80 -37.76 3.14
CA LEU A 317 -6.74 -37.42 2.18
C LEU A 317 -5.61 -36.61 2.84
N ILE A 318 -5.94 -35.60 3.65
CA ILE A 318 -4.94 -34.81 4.38
C ILE A 318 -4.09 -35.71 5.27
N LYS A 319 -4.72 -36.53 6.11
CA LYS A 319 -4.00 -37.45 7.01
C LYS A 319 -3.07 -38.38 6.23
N TRP A 320 -3.57 -38.88 5.11
CA TRP A 320 -2.79 -39.75 4.26
C TRP A 320 -1.57 -39.02 3.64
N LEU A 321 -1.74 -37.81 3.09
CA LEU A 321 -0.64 -36.99 2.57
C LEU A 321 0.42 -36.70 3.64
N LEU A 322 -0.02 -36.37 4.87
CA LEU A 322 0.89 -36.17 6.00
C LEU A 322 1.65 -37.45 6.36
N SER A 323 1.00 -38.62 6.32
CA SER A 323 1.64 -39.92 6.59
C SER A 323 2.70 -40.31 5.55
N GLU A 324 2.59 -39.79 4.32
CA GLU A 324 3.60 -39.95 3.26
C GLU A 324 4.78 -38.97 3.40
N GLY A 325 4.71 -38.04 4.37
CA GLY A 325 5.79 -37.09 4.67
C GLY A 325 5.60 -35.69 4.09
N HIS A 326 4.44 -35.36 3.51
CA HIS A 326 4.11 -33.97 3.18
C HIS A 326 3.93 -33.13 4.46
N LYS A 327 4.29 -31.85 4.40
CA LYS A 327 4.18 -30.93 5.54
C LYS A 327 2.87 -30.16 5.51
N HIS A 328 2.39 -29.72 6.67
CA HIS A 328 1.12 -28.97 6.80
C HIS A 328 1.06 -27.73 5.89
N HIS A 329 2.16 -26.99 5.75
CA HIS A 329 2.23 -25.77 4.93
C HIS A 329 2.31 -26.04 3.42
N GLU A 330 2.56 -27.28 3.01
CA GLU A 330 2.55 -27.69 1.59
C GLU A 330 1.13 -28.04 1.12
N ILE A 331 0.15 -28.11 2.04
CA ILE A 331 -1.23 -28.50 1.76
C ILE A 331 -2.14 -27.29 1.98
N THR A 332 -2.97 -26.97 0.99
CA THR A 332 -4.02 -25.94 1.09
C THR A 332 -5.33 -26.50 0.58
N VAL A 333 -6.41 -26.29 1.35
CA VAL A 333 -7.77 -26.66 0.98
C VAL A 333 -8.57 -25.40 0.69
N ILE A 334 -9.17 -25.35 -0.50
CA ILE A 334 -10.02 -24.24 -0.95
C ILE A 334 -11.45 -24.73 -1.09
N CYS A 335 -12.40 -23.99 -0.52
CA CYS A 335 -13.83 -24.29 -0.61
C CYS A 335 -14.61 -23.08 -1.17
N ALA A 336 -15.74 -23.32 -1.84
CA ALA A 336 -16.64 -22.23 -2.24
C ALA A 336 -17.39 -21.63 -1.02
N TYR A 337 -17.73 -22.47 -0.04
CA TYR A 337 -18.64 -22.11 1.06
C TYR A 337 -17.95 -22.12 2.43
N ASN A 338 -18.31 -21.15 3.30
CA ASN A 338 -17.77 -21.04 4.66
C ASN A 338 -18.26 -22.18 5.58
N GLY A 339 -19.48 -22.67 5.37
CA GLY A 339 -20.04 -23.83 6.05
C GLY A 339 -19.11 -25.04 5.89
N GLN A 340 -18.65 -25.29 4.67
CA GLN A 340 -17.72 -26.38 4.37
C GLN A 340 -16.34 -26.20 5.02
N VAL A 341 -15.78 -24.98 5.01
CA VAL A 341 -14.54 -24.67 5.73
C VAL A 341 -14.67 -24.98 7.22
N THR A 342 -15.83 -24.66 7.80
CA THR A 342 -16.09 -24.86 9.24
C THR A 342 -16.16 -26.35 9.57
N GLU A 343 -16.86 -27.13 8.75
CA GLU A 343 -16.98 -28.59 8.92
C GLU A 343 -15.60 -29.28 8.83
N ILE A 344 -14.79 -28.93 7.83
CA ILE A 344 -13.44 -29.51 7.65
C ILE A 344 -12.53 -29.13 8.83
N ARG A 345 -12.53 -27.86 9.26
CA ARG A 345 -11.72 -27.41 10.41
C ARG A 345 -12.13 -28.08 11.71
N LYS A 346 -13.43 -28.31 11.92
CA LYS A 346 -13.94 -29.07 13.06
C LYS A 346 -13.36 -30.49 13.06
N LEU A 347 -13.50 -31.20 11.94
CA LEU A 347 -12.97 -32.56 11.80
C LEU A 347 -11.44 -32.63 11.97
N LEU A 348 -10.70 -31.65 11.45
CA LEU A 348 -9.26 -31.56 11.66
C LEU A 348 -8.92 -31.37 13.15
N SER A 349 -9.66 -30.49 13.85
CA SER A 349 -9.42 -30.21 15.27
C SER A 349 -9.66 -31.43 16.17
N GLU A 350 -10.70 -32.22 15.89
CA GLU A 350 -11.03 -33.45 16.62
C GLU A 350 -9.96 -34.54 16.46
N HIS A 351 -9.12 -34.44 15.44
CA HIS A 351 -8.13 -35.46 15.09
C HIS A 351 -6.67 -34.94 15.13
N LYS A 352 -6.40 -33.83 15.80
CA LYS A 352 -5.04 -33.26 15.91
C LYS A 352 -4.11 -34.12 16.77
N GLN A 353 -2.88 -34.30 16.31
CA GLN A 353 -1.73 -34.82 17.07
C GLN A 353 -0.53 -33.84 17.03
N GLY A 354 -0.78 -32.54 17.18
CA GLY A 354 0.27 -31.50 17.15
C GLY A 354 -0.25 -30.07 16.99
N GLU A 355 0.66 -29.10 17.03
CA GLU A 355 0.33 -27.66 16.94
C GLU A 355 0.06 -27.17 15.50
N GLU A 356 0.71 -27.77 14.50
CA GLU A 356 0.55 -27.37 13.08
C GLU A 356 -0.81 -27.80 12.49
N SER A 357 -1.35 -27.00 11.56
CA SER A 357 -2.64 -27.25 10.90
C SER A 357 -2.58 -26.87 9.43
N VAL A 358 -3.24 -27.65 8.58
CA VAL A 358 -3.44 -27.36 7.15
C VAL A 358 -4.26 -26.07 6.98
N ASP A 359 -3.92 -25.26 5.98
CA ASP A 359 -4.67 -24.05 5.64
C ASP A 359 -5.96 -24.44 4.89
N VAL A 360 -7.11 -24.15 5.51
CA VAL A 360 -8.44 -24.44 4.95
C VAL A 360 -9.22 -23.15 4.88
N GLN A 361 -9.59 -22.70 3.68
CA GLN A 361 -10.20 -21.38 3.50
C GLN A 361 -11.17 -21.33 2.33
N THR A 362 -12.04 -20.33 2.32
CA THR A 362 -12.88 -20.09 1.13
C THR A 362 -12.10 -19.38 0.04
N ILE A 363 -12.63 -19.39 -1.19
CA ILE A 363 -12.07 -18.59 -2.30
C ILE A 363 -11.98 -17.10 -1.91
N ASP A 364 -13.05 -16.51 -1.35
CA ASP A 364 -13.05 -15.14 -0.83
C ASP A 364 -11.92 -14.90 0.20
N ARG A 365 -11.72 -15.84 1.14
CA ARG A 365 -10.71 -15.70 2.20
C ARG A 365 -9.30 -15.79 1.63
N PHE A 366 -9.09 -16.67 0.65
CA PHE A 366 -7.81 -16.76 -0.06
C PHE A 366 -7.48 -15.44 -0.75
N GLN A 367 -8.45 -14.84 -1.44
CA GLN A 367 -8.27 -13.52 -2.08
C GLN A 367 -7.99 -12.40 -1.07
N VAL A 368 -8.67 -12.40 0.08
CA VAL A 368 -8.42 -11.41 1.15
C VAL A 368 -7.04 -11.60 1.78
N LYS A 369 -6.61 -12.85 1.98
CA LYS A 369 -5.27 -13.19 2.46
C LYS A 369 -4.21 -12.70 1.47
N ASP A 370 -4.34 -13.09 0.21
CA ASP A 370 -3.47 -12.69 -0.90
C ASP A 370 -3.39 -11.17 -1.00
N ARG A 371 -4.52 -10.46 -0.96
CA ARG A 371 -4.54 -8.99 -0.95
C ARG A 371 -3.85 -8.40 0.28
N THR A 372 -4.09 -8.94 1.47
CA THR A 372 -3.45 -8.42 2.69
C THR A 372 -1.94 -8.57 2.63
N GLU A 373 -1.46 -9.71 2.12
CA GLU A 373 -0.03 -10.03 2.07
C GLU A 373 0.68 -9.36 0.88
N LYS A 374 0.01 -9.15 -0.26
CA LYS A 374 0.53 -8.40 -1.41
C LYS A 374 0.70 -6.90 -1.15
N PHE A 375 -0.20 -6.30 -0.38
CA PHE A 375 -0.21 -4.86 -0.12
C PHE A 375 0.63 -4.48 1.13
N ILE A 376 1.70 -5.24 1.40
CA ILE A 376 2.69 -4.95 2.42
C ILE A 376 3.79 -4.06 1.82
N GLN A 377 4.01 -2.89 2.40
CA GLN A 377 5.19 -2.08 2.10
C GLN A 377 6.32 -2.38 3.09
N PRO A 378 7.53 -2.77 2.62
CA PRO A 378 8.68 -3.03 3.49
C PRO A 378 9.07 -1.83 4.35
N THR A 379 8.85 -0.61 3.87
CA THR A 379 9.17 0.66 4.58
C THR A 379 8.38 0.84 5.87
N HIS A 380 7.23 0.17 6.05
CA HIS A 380 6.45 0.24 7.29
C HIS A 380 7.05 -0.60 8.41
N SER A 381 8.07 -1.43 8.14
CA SER A 381 8.69 -2.34 9.13
C SER A 381 7.71 -3.30 9.81
N ILE A 382 6.56 -3.55 9.19
CA ILE A 382 5.50 -4.42 9.71
C ILE A 382 5.12 -5.44 8.64
N LEU A 383 5.13 -6.71 9.01
CA LEU A 383 4.79 -7.84 8.15
C LEU A 383 3.57 -8.56 8.74
N PRO A 384 2.34 -8.09 8.45
CA PRO A 384 1.13 -8.74 8.91
C PRO A 384 0.94 -10.05 8.14
N VAL A 385 1.18 -11.18 8.79
CA VAL A 385 0.85 -12.51 8.25
C VAL A 385 -0.54 -12.89 8.71
N VAL A 386 -1.44 -13.16 7.77
CA VAL A 386 -2.84 -13.40 8.09
C VAL A 386 -3.00 -14.73 8.82
N THR A 387 -3.64 -14.69 9.99
CA THR A 387 -3.91 -15.87 10.83
C THR A 387 -5.37 -16.30 10.77
N LYS A 388 -6.29 -15.35 10.61
CA LYS A 388 -7.74 -15.61 10.53
C LYS A 388 -8.44 -14.50 9.78
N ILE A 389 -9.49 -14.83 9.03
CA ILE A 389 -10.37 -13.86 8.37
C ILE A 389 -11.80 -14.14 8.80
N GLU A 390 -12.49 -13.10 9.25
CA GLU A 390 -13.93 -13.11 9.57
C GLU A 390 -14.68 -12.27 8.53
N LYS A 391 -15.76 -12.81 7.94
CA LYS A 391 -16.61 -12.05 7.00
C LYS A 391 -17.68 -11.32 7.80
N VAL A 392 -17.80 -10.02 7.58
CA VAL A 392 -18.77 -9.16 8.23
C VAL A 392 -20.01 -9.06 7.34
N THR A 393 -21.18 -9.36 7.89
CA THR A 393 -22.46 -9.20 7.19
C THR A 393 -23.43 -8.48 8.11
N ASN A 394 -23.82 -7.27 7.71
CA ASN A 394 -24.75 -6.44 8.47
C ASN A 394 -25.68 -5.72 7.49
N THR A 395 -26.94 -6.15 7.42
CA THR A 395 -27.92 -5.65 6.45
C THR A 395 -28.21 -4.17 6.64
N LYS A 396 -28.23 -3.67 7.88
CA LYS A 396 -28.44 -2.25 8.17
C LYS A 396 -27.31 -1.40 7.59
N LEU A 397 -26.06 -1.79 7.82
CA LEU A 397 -24.90 -1.10 7.26
C LEU A 397 -24.84 -1.19 5.74
N GLN A 398 -25.28 -2.31 5.16
CA GLN A 398 -25.39 -2.46 3.70
C GLN A 398 -26.42 -1.50 3.11
N LEU A 399 -27.59 -1.36 3.73
CA LEU A 399 -28.61 -0.41 3.30
C LEU A 399 -28.13 1.03 3.39
N ASN A 400 -27.52 1.41 4.52
CA ASN A 400 -26.91 2.73 4.68
C ASN A 400 -25.85 3.01 3.61
N PHE A 401 -25.00 2.02 3.31
CA PHE A 401 -23.96 2.13 2.29
C PHE A 401 -24.52 2.33 0.87
N LEU A 402 -25.58 1.60 0.51
CA LEU A 402 -26.28 1.78 -0.76
C LEU A 402 -26.96 3.16 -0.84
N GLN A 403 -27.50 3.66 0.26
CA GLN A 403 -28.06 5.00 0.33
C GLN A 403 -26.97 6.07 0.17
N ALA A 404 -25.84 5.94 0.87
CA ALA A 404 -24.69 6.83 0.69
C ALA A 404 -24.11 6.81 -0.73
N GLN A 405 -24.18 5.67 -1.43
CA GLN A 405 -23.81 5.57 -2.84
C GLN A 405 -24.74 6.41 -3.73
N ARG A 406 -26.07 6.28 -3.53
CA ARG A 406 -27.06 7.10 -4.24
C ARG A 406 -26.86 8.59 -3.97
N ASP A 407 -26.51 8.92 -2.73
CA ASP A 407 -26.36 10.30 -2.27
C ASP A 407 -24.98 10.90 -2.58
N SER A 408 -24.05 10.19 -3.24
CA SER A 408 -22.70 10.69 -3.57
C SER A 408 -22.74 11.73 -4.71
N ILE A 409 -21.80 12.70 -4.72
CA ILE A 409 -21.65 13.66 -5.83
C ILE A 409 -21.28 12.93 -7.12
N ASP A 410 -20.38 11.94 -7.03
CA ASP A 410 -20.05 11.06 -8.15
C ASP A 410 -20.51 9.63 -7.89
N VAL A 411 -21.75 9.34 -8.29
CA VAL A 411 -22.42 8.04 -8.11
C VAL A 411 -21.79 6.92 -8.95
N LEU A 412 -21.11 7.28 -10.06
CA LEU A 412 -20.55 6.31 -11.01
C LEU A 412 -19.16 5.84 -10.62
N GLN A 413 -18.50 6.53 -9.69
CA GLN A 413 -17.14 6.18 -9.31
C GLN A 413 -17.09 4.81 -8.61
N PRO A 414 -16.21 3.88 -9.04
CA PRO A 414 -16.09 2.58 -8.41
C PRO A 414 -15.56 2.72 -6.98
N THR A 415 -16.25 2.05 -6.06
CA THR A 415 -15.81 1.92 -4.67
C THR A 415 -14.48 1.13 -4.59
N GLN A 416 -13.67 1.31 -3.54
CA GLN A 416 -12.37 0.66 -3.39
C GLN A 416 -12.34 -0.27 -2.17
N LEU A 417 -11.50 -1.31 -2.22
CA LEU A 417 -11.20 -2.13 -1.05
C LEU A 417 -9.97 -1.58 -0.33
N LEU A 418 -10.17 -1.03 0.86
CA LEU A 418 -9.14 -0.35 1.66
C LEU A 418 -9.06 -0.89 3.10
N PHE A 419 -7.87 -0.79 3.69
CA PHE A 419 -7.61 -1.22 5.05
C PHE A 419 -7.86 -0.11 6.06
N HIS A 420 -8.38 -0.49 7.22
CA HIS A 420 -8.53 0.37 8.40
C HIS A 420 -7.98 -0.34 9.64
N GLY A 421 -7.12 0.35 10.38
CA GLY A 421 -6.54 -0.14 11.63
C GLY A 421 -7.27 0.45 12.83
N THR A 422 -7.69 -0.39 13.77
CA THR A 422 -8.29 0.05 15.03
C THR A 422 -8.09 -1.00 16.14
N ASN A 423 -8.36 -0.62 17.38
CA ASN A 423 -8.37 -1.52 18.52
C ASN A 423 -9.58 -2.49 18.49
N ASP A 424 -9.55 -3.51 19.36
CA ASP A 424 -10.60 -4.55 19.43
C ASP A 424 -12.00 -4.00 19.69
N GLU A 425 -12.13 -2.99 20.54
CA GLU A 425 -13.40 -2.31 20.80
C GLU A 425 -13.92 -1.60 19.55
N GLY A 426 -13.04 -0.92 18.83
CA GLY A 426 -13.35 -0.28 17.55
C GLY A 426 -13.78 -1.29 16.49
N ILE A 427 -13.11 -2.44 16.37
CA ILE A 427 -13.54 -3.52 15.47
C ILE A 427 -14.99 -3.91 15.78
N LYS A 428 -15.29 -4.25 17.05
CA LYS A 428 -16.63 -4.68 17.46
C LYS A 428 -17.69 -3.60 17.21
N GLY A 429 -17.38 -2.35 17.55
CA GLY A 429 -18.28 -1.22 17.35
C GLY A 429 -18.56 -0.97 15.87
N ILE A 430 -17.53 -0.96 15.02
CA ILE A 430 -17.65 -0.68 13.59
C ILE A 430 -18.43 -1.79 12.87
N THR A 431 -18.17 -3.06 13.19
CA THR A 431 -18.87 -4.19 12.55
C THR A 431 -20.35 -4.27 12.94
N THR A 432 -20.73 -3.68 14.08
CA THR A 432 -22.10 -3.73 14.61
C THR A 432 -22.89 -2.48 14.25
N ASP A 433 -22.33 -1.31 14.53
CA ASP A 433 -23.02 -0.02 14.45
C ASP A 433 -22.55 0.87 13.30
N GLY A 434 -21.50 0.46 12.58
CA GLY A 434 -20.87 1.26 11.52
C GLY A 434 -19.78 2.17 12.04
N PHE A 435 -19.12 2.86 11.10
CA PHE A 435 -18.06 3.81 11.44
C PHE A 435 -18.62 5.02 12.19
N ARG A 436 -17.79 5.65 13.01
CA ARG A 436 -18.13 6.88 13.72
C ARG A 436 -17.04 7.91 13.48
N LEU A 437 -17.45 9.16 13.34
CA LEU A 437 -16.49 10.25 13.17
C LEU A 437 -15.70 10.49 14.47
N PRO A 438 -14.44 10.96 14.37
CA PRO A 438 -13.65 11.36 15.52
C PRO A 438 -14.36 12.43 16.37
N PRO A 439 -14.17 12.42 17.70
CA PRO A 439 -14.77 13.42 18.56
C PRO A 439 -14.13 14.81 18.34
N PRO A 440 -14.80 15.91 18.73
CA PRO A 440 -14.45 17.26 18.30
C PRO A 440 -13.04 17.74 18.70
N HIS A 441 -12.53 17.25 19.82
CA HIS A 441 -11.23 17.61 20.38
C HIS A 441 -10.05 16.84 19.76
N LYS A 442 -10.31 15.88 18.87
CA LYS A 442 -9.26 15.05 18.26
C LYS A 442 -8.73 15.71 16.99
N ASN A 443 -7.50 16.18 17.05
CA ASN A 443 -6.85 16.91 15.95
C ASN A 443 -6.12 15.94 15.01
N ASN A 444 -6.79 15.49 13.95
CA ASN A 444 -6.20 14.60 12.94
C ASN A 444 -5.74 15.39 11.69
N MET A 445 -4.83 14.80 10.90
CA MET A 445 -4.14 15.49 9.79
C MET A 445 -5.07 16.08 8.73
N PHE A 446 -6.17 15.42 8.37
CA PHE A 446 -7.21 15.92 7.46
C PHE A 446 -8.55 16.06 8.18
N GLY A 447 -8.51 16.39 9.47
CA GLY A 447 -9.70 16.67 10.26
C GLY A 447 -10.57 15.44 10.55
N ARG A 448 -11.88 15.68 10.68
CA ARG A 448 -12.83 14.76 11.33
C ARG A 448 -13.41 13.74 10.36
N GLY A 449 -12.55 12.92 9.76
CA GLY A 449 -12.93 11.80 8.91
C GLY A 449 -12.46 10.46 9.43
N VAL A 450 -12.89 9.41 8.74
CA VAL A 450 -12.45 8.02 8.92
C VAL A 450 -11.34 7.75 7.92
N TYR A 451 -10.20 7.25 8.41
CA TYR A 451 -8.97 7.12 7.63
C TYR A 451 -8.82 5.67 7.14
N PHE A 452 -8.51 5.53 5.86
CA PHE A 452 -8.27 4.26 5.18
C PHE A 452 -6.95 4.31 4.42
N ALA A 453 -6.32 3.15 4.24
CA ALA A 453 -5.09 3.01 3.49
C ALA A 453 -5.18 1.87 2.48
N THR A 454 -4.43 2.00 1.37
CA THR A 454 -4.27 0.90 0.40
C THR A 454 -3.32 -0.18 0.95
N ASP A 455 -2.31 0.23 1.70
CA ASP A 455 -1.27 -0.67 2.23
C ASP A 455 -1.70 -1.29 3.57
N SER A 456 -1.72 -2.62 3.66
CA SER A 456 -2.11 -3.36 4.86
C SER A 456 -1.14 -3.10 6.02
N SER A 457 0.16 -3.03 5.74
CA SER A 457 1.20 -2.83 6.76
C SER A 457 1.13 -1.43 7.40
N LYS A 458 0.54 -0.43 6.72
CA LYS A 458 0.30 0.90 7.30
C LYS A 458 -0.80 0.83 8.35
N SER A 459 -1.94 0.25 7.99
CA SER A 459 -3.06 0.08 8.92
C SER A 459 -2.72 -0.87 10.07
N ALA A 460 -1.77 -1.79 9.87
CA ALA A 460 -1.31 -2.75 10.88
C ALA A 460 -0.37 -2.14 11.94
N HIS A 461 0.00 -0.87 11.80
CA HIS A 461 0.84 -0.18 12.77
C HIS A 461 0.20 -0.14 14.16
N GLN A 462 0.99 -0.43 15.19
CA GLN A 462 0.50 -0.48 16.58
C GLN A 462 -0.12 0.84 17.02
N LEU A 463 0.31 1.96 16.45
CA LEU A 463 -0.31 3.28 16.63
C LEU A 463 -1.83 3.27 16.35
N TYR A 464 -2.26 2.47 15.37
CA TYR A 464 -3.66 2.38 14.95
C TYR A 464 -4.37 1.18 15.58
N THR A 465 -3.74 0.00 15.52
CA THR A 465 -4.37 -1.23 16.02
C THR A 465 -4.34 -1.35 17.55
N LYS A 466 -3.49 -0.57 18.22
CA LYS A 466 -3.30 -0.58 19.68
C LYS A 466 -3.14 -2.00 20.24
N GLY A 467 -2.44 -2.86 19.50
CA GLY A 467 -2.18 -4.26 19.88
C GLY A 467 -3.31 -5.24 19.59
N SER A 468 -4.40 -4.84 18.91
CA SER A 468 -5.49 -5.77 18.54
C SER A 468 -5.05 -6.88 17.58
N ASN A 469 -3.97 -6.63 16.82
CA ASN A 469 -3.51 -7.50 15.72
C ASN A 469 -4.64 -7.84 14.73
N LYS A 470 -5.54 -6.88 14.52
CA LYS A 470 -6.68 -6.98 13.59
C LYS A 470 -6.77 -5.75 12.70
N LEU A 471 -7.16 -5.96 11.46
CA LEU A 471 -7.52 -4.94 10.48
C LEU A 471 -8.97 -5.12 10.06
N LEU A 472 -9.60 -4.02 9.64
CA LEU A 472 -10.77 -4.11 8.79
C LEU A 472 -10.34 -3.97 7.33
N LEU A 473 -10.85 -4.84 6.47
CA LEU A 473 -10.87 -4.62 5.03
C LEU A 473 -12.28 -4.16 4.66
N CYS A 474 -12.37 -2.94 4.16
CA CYS A 474 -13.60 -2.22 3.95
C CYS A 474 -13.83 -1.93 2.48
N GLU A 475 -15.08 -2.02 2.05
CA GLU A 475 -15.52 -1.47 0.79
C GLU A 475 -15.88 0.01 1.00
N VAL A 476 -15.24 0.91 0.27
CA VAL A 476 -15.29 2.36 0.51
C VAL A 476 -15.67 3.11 -0.75
N LEU A 477 -16.76 3.87 -0.69
CA LEU A 477 -17.20 4.81 -1.71
C LEU A 477 -16.31 6.05 -1.66
N ILE A 478 -15.39 6.18 -2.62
CA ILE A 478 -14.51 7.35 -2.68
C ILE A 478 -15.30 8.58 -3.17
N GLY A 479 -16.26 8.39 -4.09
CA GLY A 479 -16.92 9.47 -4.83
C GLY A 479 -15.92 10.46 -5.44
N ARG A 480 -16.29 11.72 -5.64
CA ARG A 480 -15.36 12.74 -6.12
C ARG A 480 -14.34 13.09 -5.03
N PRO A 481 -13.06 12.71 -5.15
CA PRO A 481 -12.08 12.96 -4.09
C PRO A 481 -11.48 14.35 -4.21
N TRP A 482 -11.21 14.99 -3.08
CA TRP A 482 -10.34 16.17 -3.00
C TRP A 482 -8.91 15.73 -2.75
N SER A 483 -8.06 15.82 -3.77
CA SER A 483 -6.63 15.50 -3.63
C SER A 483 -5.89 16.59 -2.86
N LEU A 484 -5.22 16.21 -1.77
CA LEU A 484 -4.46 17.11 -0.91
C LEU A 484 -3.01 16.62 -0.70
N THR A 485 -2.09 17.57 -0.65
CA THR A 485 -0.66 17.34 -0.36
C THR A 485 -0.23 17.91 0.99
N SER A 486 -1.09 18.62 1.70
CA SER A 486 -0.81 19.21 3.00
C SER A 486 -1.93 18.92 4.01
N ALA A 487 -1.56 18.80 5.29
CA ALA A 487 -2.51 18.60 6.38
C ALA A 487 -3.56 19.72 6.41
N ARG A 488 -4.83 19.33 6.57
CA ARG A 488 -5.97 20.23 6.77
C ARG A 488 -6.82 19.73 7.94
N PRO A 489 -6.37 19.96 9.19
CA PRO A 489 -7.06 19.48 10.39
C PRO A 489 -8.45 20.10 10.59
N ASP A 490 -8.73 21.20 9.89
CA ASP A 490 -9.98 21.93 9.88
C ASP A 490 -11.11 21.23 9.10
N LEU A 491 -10.80 20.20 8.30
CA LEU A 491 -11.81 19.57 7.44
C LEU A 491 -12.84 18.76 8.22
N ASP A 492 -14.09 18.87 7.79
CA ASP A 492 -15.23 18.12 8.28
C ASP A 492 -16.20 17.77 7.14
N TYR A 493 -17.23 17.00 7.47
CA TYR A 493 -18.25 16.58 6.51
C TYR A 493 -18.87 17.76 5.76
N LYS A 494 -19.26 18.83 6.46
CA LYS A 494 -19.94 19.98 5.86
C LYS A 494 -19.04 20.71 4.87
N THR A 495 -17.75 20.81 5.17
CA THR A 495 -16.78 21.50 4.32
C THR A 495 -16.49 20.70 3.05
N VAL A 496 -16.30 19.39 3.20
CA VAL A 496 -15.94 18.50 2.08
C VAL A 496 -17.14 18.27 1.16
N ARG A 497 -18.32 17.99 1.73
CA ARG A 497 -19.57 17.66 1.00
C ARG A 497 -20.04 18.77 0.05
N LYS A 498 -19.54 20.00 0.18
CA LYS A 498 -19.88 21.11 -0.75
C LYS A 498 -19.53 20.78 -2.20
N ASN A 499 -18.40 20.14 -2.43
CA ASN A 499 -17.89 19.87 -3.79
C ASN A 499 -17.26 18.47 -3.96
N TYR A 500 -17.06 17.73 -2.87
CA TYR A 500 -16.34 16.46 -2.85
C TYR A 500 -17.02 15.45 -1.94
N ASP A 501 -16.77 14.17 -2.18
CA ASP A 501 -17.27 13.05 -1.37
C ASP A 501 -16.23 12.54 -0.35
N SER A 502 -14.94 12.77 -0.64
CA SER A 502 -13.84 12.31 0.21
C SER A 502 -12.60 13.20 0.05
N VAL A 503 -11.59 12.95 0.87
CA VAL A 503 -10.24 13.49 0.69
C VAL A 503 -9.29 12.36 0.36
N PHE A 504 -8.41 12.61 -0.61
CA PHE A 504 -7.32 11.72 -0.95
C PHE A 504 -5.98 12.42 -0.70
N SER A 505 -5.23 11.94 0.29
CA SER A 505 -3.87 12.41 0.53
C SER A 505 -2.88 11.66 -0.34
N VAL A 506 -2.12 12.42 -1.13
CA VAL A 506 -1.11 11.88 -2.06
C VAL A 506 0.12 11.42 -1.28
N ARG A 507 0.56 10.17 -1.53
CA ARG A 507 1.83 9.61 -1.03
C ARG A 507 3.04 10.52 -1.27
N ASN A 508 4.03 10.45 -0.38
CA ASN A 508 5.27 11.25 -0.41
C ASN A 508 5.05 12.78 -0.35
N SER A 509 4.04 13.24 0.38
CA SER A 509 3.72 14.66 0.57
C SER A 509 4.15 15.21 1.94
N LYS A 510 4.95 14.46 2.72
CA LYS A 510 5.51 14.92 4.01
C LYS A 510 6.22 16.28 3.93
N ALA A 511 6.86 16.58 2.81
CA ALA A 511 7.58 17.84 2.63
C ALA A 511 6.65 19.07 2.57
N SER A 512 5.37 18.88 2.25
CA SER A 512 4.30 19.88 2.33
C SER A 512 3.38 19.67 3.55
N GLY A 513 3.83 18.92 4.55
CA GLY A 513 3.06 18.62 5.77
C GLY A 513 1.96 17.57 5.56
N GLY A 514 1.96 16.84 4.44
CA GLY A 514 1.03 15.75 4.15
C GLY A 514 1.54 14.39 4.61
N THR A 515 1.16 13.33 3.89
CA THR A 515 1.40 11.94 4.28
C THR A 515 2.57 11.32 3.54
N GLU A 516 3.23 10.35 4.18
CA GLU A 516 4.27 9.55 3.51
C GLU A 516 3.68 8.50 2.57
N PHE A 517 2.45 8.06 2.84
CA PHE A 517 1.76 6.98 2.13
C PHE A 517 0.31 7.38 1.89
N ASP A 518 -0.31 6.84 0.84
CA ASP A 518 -1.68 7.17 0.45
C ASP A 518 -2.67 7.06 1.63
N GLU A 519 -3.54 8.06 1.78
CA GLU A 519 -4.66 8.03 2.74
C GLU A 519 -5.95 8.49 2.08
N TYR A 520 -7.01 7.73 2.32
CA TYR A 520 -8.37 8.12 1.97
C TYR A 520 -9.09 8.50 3.25
N VAL A 521 -9.69 9.68 3.26
CA VAL A 521 -10.39 10.21 4.43
C VAL A 521 -11.84 10.45 4.06
N ILE A 522 -12.71 9.74 4.78
CA ILE A 522 -14.14 9.65 4.50
C ILE A 522 -14.91 10.38 5.60
N TYR A 523 -15.77 11.32 5.22
CA TYR A 523 -16.47 12.18 6.19
C TYR A 523 -17.93 11.83 6.37
N ASN A 524 -18.54 11.04 5.48
CA ASN A 524 -19.77 10.31 5.78
C ASN A 524 -19.41 8.86 6.15
N PRO A 525 -19.58 8.43 7.41
CA PRO A 525 -19.26 7.07 7.82
C PRO A 525 -19.97 5.98 7.01
N ASP A 526 -21.17 6.26 6.48
CA ASP A 526 -21.94 5.31 5.69
C ASP A 526 -21.33 5.06 4.29
N GLN A 527 -20.36 5.89 3.84
CA GLN A 527 -19.56 5.61 2.64
C GLN A 527 -18.58 4.44 2.82
N ALA A 528 -18.44 3.87 4.03
CA ALA A 528 -17.54 2.76 4.29
C ALA A 528 -18.28 1.55 4.91
N LEU A 529 -18.21 0.42 4.22
CA LEU A 529 -18.80 -0.84 4.65
C LEU A 529 -17.70 -1.81 5.09
N PRO A 530 -17.60 -2.19 6.38
CA PRO A 530 -16.69 -3.25 6.80
C PRO A 530 -17.11 -4.59 6.18
N LYS A 531 -16.21 -5.22 5.41
CA LYS A 531 -16.46 -6.51 4.75
C LYS A 531 -15.77 -7.66 5.45
N TYR A 532 -14.55 -7.44 5.95
CA TYR A 532 -13.79 -8.48 6.61
C TYR A 532 -13.03 -7.93 7.82
N VAL A 533 -12.93 -8.73 8.87
CA VAL A 533 -11.95 -8.57 9.94
C VAL A 533 -10.78 -9.50 9.62
N VAL A 534 -9.61 -8.93 9.39
CA VAL A 534 -8.38 -9.66 9.10
C VAL A 534 -7.55 -9.71 10.37
N HIS A 535 -7.42 -10.88 10.96
CA HIS A 535 -6.52 -11.14 12.07
C HIS A 535 -5.16 -11.48 11.49
N TYR A 536 -4.13 -10.89 12.06
CA TYR A 536 -2.77 -11.13 11.65
C TYR A 536 -1.91 -11.42 12.86
N LYS A 537 -0.75 -12.02 12.61
CA LYS A 537 0.39 -11.95 13.53
C LYS A 537 1.42 -11.08 12.84
N ASN A 538 1.95 -10.10 13.56
CA ASN A 538 3.14 -9.43 13.06
C ASN A 538 4.27 -10.43 13.19
N MET A 539 4.82 -10.85 12.05
CA MET A 539 6.16 -11.39 12.08
C MET A 539 7.05 -10.20 12.36
N ASP A 540 7.83 -10.24 13.44
CA ASP A 540 8.91 -9.29 13.57
C ASP A 540 9.72 -9.38 12.26
N SER A 541 10.04 -8.27 11.63
CA SER A 541 11.11 -8.23 10.63
C SER A 541 12.40 -8.81 11.23
N ASN A 542 12.56 -8.60 12.55
CA ASN A 542 13.52 -9.29 13.37
C ASN A 542 13.24 -10.77 13.61
N ALA A 543 12.02 -11.34 13.50
CA ALA A 543 11.72 -12.78 13.58
C ALA A 543 11.63 -13.47 12.23
N LEU A 544 11.46 -12.80 11.08
CA LEU A 544 11.86 -13.45 9.84
C LEU A 544 13.38 -13.62 9.80
N THR A 545 14.11 -12.66 10.38
CA THR A 545 15.55 -12.75 10.61
C THR A 545 15.85 -13.71 11.78
N LEU A 546 15.16 -13.61 12.92
CA LEU A 546 15.40 -14.34 14.17
C LEU A 546 14.74 -15.69 14.20
N GLN A 547 13.72 -16.02 13.42
CA GLN A 547 13.15 -17.37 13.32
C GLN A 547 13.89 -18.16 12.24
N THR A 548 14.46 -17.47 11.24
CA THR A 548 15.52 -18.01 10.37
C THR A 548 16.85 -18.17 11.12
N LEU A 549 17.17 -17.29 12.09
CA LEU A 549 18.33 -17.40 12.98
C LEU A 549 18.07 -18.26 14.24
N GLN A 550 16.83 -18.46 14.70
CA GLN A 550 16.45 -19.27 15.87
C GLN A 550 16.29 -20.72 15.48
N ASN A 551 15.81 -20.99 14.26
CA ASN A 551 15.98 -22.30 13.63
C ASN A 551 17.47 -22.60 13.30
N LYS A 552 18.36 -21.63 13.52
CA LYS A 552 19.83 -21.76 13.46
C LYS A 552 20.52 -21.26 14.75
N ALA A 553 19.83 -21.28 15.90
CA ALA A 553 20.38 -20.83 17.18
C ALA A 553 21.35 -21.85 17.77
N ASN A 554 22.46 -22.06 17.06
CA ASN A 554 23.67 -22.66 17.57
C ASN A 554 24.95 -22.10 16.91
N LEU A 555 24.87 -21.01 16.13
CA LEU A 555 26.05 -20.47 15.44
C LEU A 555 26.15 -18.95 15.64
N ALA A 556 26.94 -18.53 16.64
CA ALA A 556 27.36 -17.14 16.85
C ALA A 556 28.07 -16.51 15.63
N PHE A 557 28.52 -17.36 14.71
CA PHE A 557 29.16 -17.04 13.44
C PHE A 557 28.71 -18.06 12.38
N GLU A 558 28.17 -17.60 11.27
CA GLU A 558 27.81 -18.40 10.10
C GLU A 558 28.56 -17.87 8.87
N ARG A 559 29.21 -18.79 8.15
CA ARG A 559 29.77 -18.54 6.82
C ARG A 559 29.28 -19.67 5.92
N ARG A 560 28.55 -19.34 4.86
CA ARG A 560 28.00 -20.34 3.93
C ARG A 560 28.14 -19.92 2.49
N VAL A 561 28.34 -20.91 1.63
CA VAL A 561 28.39 -20.73 0.18
C VAL A 561 26.97 -20.56 -0.35
N LEU A 562 26.75 -19.56 -1.19
CA LEU A 562 25.51 -19.37 -1.91
C LEU A 562 25.64 -20.03 -3.28
N ASP A 563 24.94 -21.15 -3.48
CA ASP A 563 24.90 -21.85 -4.77
C ASP A 563 23.88 -21.17 -5.69
N ALA A 564 24.37 -20.60 -6.79
CA ALA A 564 23.52 -20.17 -7.89
C ALA A 564 24.18 -20.52 -9.22
N SER A 565 23.84 -21.69 -9.77
CA SER A 565 24.04 -21.90 -11.20
C SER A 565 23.07 -20.97 -11.96
N PRO A 566 23.52 -20.25 -13.01
CA PRO A 566 22.63 -19.45 -13.86
C PRO A 566 21.43 -20.25 -14.41
N SER A 567 21.55 -21.58 -14.51
CA SER A 567 20.54 -22.48 -15.06
C SER A 567 19.47 -22.96 -14.07
N SER A 568 19.56 -22.63 -12.79
CA SER A 568 18.64 -23.13 -11.73
C SER A 568 17.84 -22.03 -11.03
N TYR A 569 17.83 -20.80 -11.56
CA TYR A 569 17.14 -19.65 -10.96
C TYR A 569 15.63 -19.92 -10.85
N LYS A 570 15.12 -19.88 -9.62
CA LYS A 570 13.68 -20.00 -9.32
C LYS A 570 13.14 -18.78 -8.57
N GLY A 571 14.00 -17.96 -7.96
CA GLY A 571 13.57 -16.77 -7.22
C GLY A 571 12.94 -17.09 -5.85
N ASP A 572 13.01 -18.35 -5.44
CA ASP A 572 12.26 -18.87 -4.29
C ASP A 572 13.09 -18.97 -2.99
N THR A 573 14.41 -18.73 -3.05
CA THR A 573 15.30 -18.92 -1.89
C THR A 573 16.03 -17.64 -1.50
N ILE A 574 16.17 -17.41 -0.18
CA ILE A 574 16.93 -16.29 0.39
C ILE A 574 18.39 -16.28 -0.07
N ASP A 575 18.96 -17.46 -0.29
CA ASP A 575 20.35 -17.63 -0.72
C ASP A 575 20.53 -17.19 -2.18
N GLU A 576 19.57 -17.49 -3.06
CA GLU A 576 19.54 -16.96 -4.43
C GLU A 576 19.40 -15.43 -4.44
N MET A 577 18.57 -14.86 -3.56
CA MET A 577 18.44 -13.40 -3.43
C MET A 577 19.75 -12.74 -2.99
N HIS A 578 20.41 -13.28 -1.98
CA HIS A 578 21.71 -12.78 -1.50
C HIS A 578 22.82 -12.91 -2.55
N PHE A 579 22.86 -14.02 -3.29
CA PHE A 579 23.80 -14.21 -4.38
C PHE A 579 23.61 -13.13 -5.44
N ARG A 580 22.37 -12.96 -5.93
CA ARG A 580 22.04 -11.96 -6.96
C ARG A 580 22.28 -10.54 -6.47
N PHE A 581 22.04 -10.26 -5.20
CA PHE A 581 22.34 -8.95 -4.63
C PHE A 581 23.84 -8.64 -4.72
N ALA A 582 24.70 -9.53 -4.23
CA ALA A 582 26.14 -9.33 -4.27
C ALA A 582 26.69 -9.29 -5.71
N GLU A 583 26.18 -10.17 -6.58
CA GLU A 583 26.54 -10.23 -8.00
C GLU A 583 26.12 -8.96 -8.76
N ALA A 584 24.89 -8.48 -8.56
CA ALA A 584 24.39 -7.26 -9.19
C ALA A 584 25.17 -6.04 -8.72
N GLN A 585 25.52 -5.94 -7.43
CA GLN A 585 26.36 -4.85 -6.92
C GLN A 585 27.77 -4.88 -7.55
N PHE A 586 28.36 -6.07 -7.67
CA PHE A 586 29.65 -6.23 -8.34
C PHE A 586 29.61 -5.76 -9.81
N PHE A 587 28.60 -6.20 -10.58
CA PHE A 587 28.48 -5.83 -11.99
C PHE A 587 28.05 -4.38 -12.22
N ARG A 588 27.19 -3.83 -11.36
CA ARG A 588 26.72 -2.44 -11.47
C ARG A 588 27.86 -1.45 -11.30
N MET A 589 28.78 -1.74 -10.37
CA MET A 589 29.85 -0.83 -9.99
C MET A 589 31.17 -1.12 -10.73
N SER A 590 31.35 -2.32 -11.30
CA SER A 590 32.54 -2.64 -12.09
C SER A 590 32.53 -1.92 -13.43
N THR A 591 33.64 -1.26 -13.74
CA THR A 591 33.93 -0.67 -15.04
C THR A 591 34.40 -1.71 -16.06
N ASN A 592 34.88 -2.88 -15.60
CA ASN A 592 35.37 -3.96 -16.44
C ASN A 592 34.36 -5.12 -16.56
N LYS A 593 33.53 -5.07 -17.61
CA LYS A 593 32.44 -6.03 -17.87
C LYS A 593 32.88 -7.46 -18.23
N ILE A 594 34.18 -7.73 -18.34
CA ILE A 594 34.71 -9.05 -18.72
C ILE A 594 34.75 -10.00 -17.52
N ARG A 595 34.95 -9.48 -16.31
CA ARG A 595 35.11 -10.27 -15.09
C ARG A 595 33.81 -10.94 -14.69
N LYS A 596 33.88 -12.17 -14.16
CA LYS A 596 32.68 -12.91 -13.74
C LYS A 596 32.73 -13.22 -12.24
N VAL A 597 31.58 -13.09 -11.58
CA VAL A 597 31.38 -13.61 -10.22
C VAL A 597 31.21 -15.12 -10.32
N LYS A 598 32.14 -15.87 -9.74
CA LYS A 598 32.14 -17.35 -9.75
C LYS A 598 31.31 -17.91 -8.61
N LYS A 599 31.38 -17.26 -7.45
CA LYS A 599 30.83 -17.74 -6.18
C LYS A 599 30.66 -16.57 -5.23
N VAL A 600 29.61 -16.61 -4.43
CA VAL A 600 29.41 -15.67 -3.32
C VAL A 600 29.27 -16.48 -2.04
N GLU A 601 29.91 -16.03 -0.97
CA GLU A 601 29.70 -16.59 0.36
C GLU A 601 29.02 -15.53 1.23
N PHE A 602 27.97 -15.94 1.94
CA PHE A 602 27.29 -15.11 2.92
C PHE A 602 27.96 -15.25 4.28
N VAL A 603 28.13 -14.14 4.97
CA VAL A 603 28.73 -14.04 6.29
C VAL A 603 27.75 -13.40 7.26
N TRP A 604 27.51 -14.07 8.39
CA TRP A 604 26.79 -13.54 9.54
C TRP A 604 27.63 -13.71 10.80
N ASN A 605 27.79 -12.63 11.56
CA ASN A 605 28.49 -12.66 12.84
C ASN A 605 27.76 -11.73 13.80
N GLN A 606 27.15 -12.30 14.84
CA GLN A 606 26.32 -11.54 15.79
C GLN A 606 27.14 -10.47 16.51
N VAL A 607 28.37 -10.80 16.92
CA VAL A 607 29.24 -9.87 17.65
C VAL A 607 29.61 -8.66 16.79
N LEU A 608 29.90 -8.86 15.50
CA LEU A 608 30.23 -7.77 14.58
C LEU A 608 29.01 -6.93 14.25
N TYR A 609 27.84 -7.57 14.10
CA TYR A 609 26.58 -6.87 13.90
C TYR A 609 26.26 -5.94 15.07
N ASP A 610 26.38 -6.43 16.31
CA ASP A 610 26.10 -5.63 17.51
C ASP A 610 27.06 -4.45 17.64
N ARG A 611 28.36 -4.65 17.37
CA ARG A 611 29.35 -3.55 17.33
C ARG A 611 28.98 -2.49 16.29
N TYR A 612 28.59 -2.92 15.09
CA TYR A 612 28.15 -2.02 14.02
C TYR A 612 26.90 -1.22 14.41
N GLN A 613 25.89 -1.88 14.99
CA GLN A 613 24.67 -1.19 15.46
C GLN A 613 24.96 -0.20 16.60
N ASN A 614 25.89 -0.51 17.50
CA ASN A 614 26.29 0.41 18.56
C ASN A 614 26.89 1.71 18.01
N VAL A 615 27.75 1.62 16.97
CA VAL A 615 28.26 2.82 16.27
C VAL A 615 27.13 3.62 15.64
N LYS A 616 26.13 2.94 15.05
CA LYS A 616 24.94 3.60 14.49
C LYS A 616 24.20 4.42 15.53
N GLN A 617 23.93 3.81 16.69
CA GLN A 617 23.22 4.47 17.77
C GLN A 617 24.03 5.64 18.34
N GLN A 618 25.36 5.50 18.43
CA GLN A 618 26.24 6.58 18.83
C GLN A 618 26.17 7.77 17.87
N PHE A 619 26.24 7.55 16.55
CA PHE A 619 26.15 8.63 15.57
C PHE A 619 24.79 9.34 15.61
N LEU A 620 23.70 8.58 15.76
CA LEU A 620 22.36 9.15 15.93
C LEU A 620 22.26 9.99 17.21
N ALA A 621 22.83 9.53 18.32
CA ALA A 621 22.86 10.27 19.58
C ALA A 621 23.68 11.57 19.47
N GLU A 622 24.78 11.54 18.72
CA GLU A 622 25.63 12.69 18.43
C GLU A 622 25.07 13.60 17.30
N ARG A 623 23.88 13.28 16.75
CA ARG A 623 23.26 13.97 15.60
C ARG A 623 24.17 14.05 14.36
N LYS A 624 25.02 13.04 14.18
CA LYS A 624 25.84 12.87 12.97
C LYS A 624 24.98 12.26 11.85
N PRO A 625 25.28 12.56 10.56
CA PRO A 625 24.67 11.84 9.45
C PRO A 625 25.01 10.35 9.56
N VAL A 626 24.08 9.50 9.14
CA VAL A 626 24.22 8.03 9.18
C VAL A 626 23.88 7.50 7.80
N ASP A 627 24.85 7.61 6.89
CA ASP A 627 24.72 7.12 5.53
C ASP A 627 25.35 5.73 5.45
N GLU A 628 24.52 4.71 5.26
CA GLU A 628 24.99 3.34 5.05
C GLU A 628 25.17 3.08 3.55
N ILE A 629 26.39 2.78 3.14
CA ILE A 629 26.73 2.45 1.75
C ILE A 629 27.34 1.05 1.67
N LEU A 630 27.30 0.46 0.48
CA LEU A 630 28.01 -0.78 0.19
C LEU A 630 29.38 -0.48 -0.38
N VAL A 631 30.40 -1.12 0.18
CA VAL A 631 31.79 -0.94 -0.24
C VAL A 631 32.49 -2.28 -0.38
N PHE A 632 33.40 -2.33 -1.35
CA PHE A 632 34.33 -3.42 -1.55
C PHE A 632 35.61 -3.17 -0.75
N HIS A 633 36.19 -4.25 -0.25
CA HIS A 633 37.49 -4.26 0.39
C HIS A 633 38.32 -5.43 -0.14
N GLY A 634 39.38 -5.10 -0.88
CA GLY A 634 40.35 -6.08 -1.36
C GLY A 634 41.40 -6.38 -0.31
N THR A 635 41.58 -7.67 0.00
CA THR A 635 42.66 -8.14 0.87
C THR A 635 42.98 -9.60 0.55
N ASN A 636 44.04 -10.15 1.14
CA ASN A 636 44.41 -11.54 0.93
C ASN A 636 43.45 -12.50 1.68
N ALA A 637 43.43 -13.78 1.26
CA ALA A 637 42.53 -14.79 1.81
C ALA A 637 42.61 -14.95 3.34
N GLU A 638 43.82 -14.93 3.91
CA GLU A 638 44.04 -15.09 5.36
C GLU A 638 43.45 -13.90 6.14
N SER A 639 43.57 -12.69 5.61
CA SER A 639 42.98 -11.48 6.17
C SER A 639 41.46 -11.50 6.09
N ILE A 640 40.86 -12.02 5.01
CA ILE A 640 39.40 -12.20 4.90
C ILE A 640 38.89 -13.06 6.06
N ASP A 641 39.54 -14.19 6.33
CA ASP A 641 39.15 -15.12 7.40
C ASP A 641 39.19 -14.48 8.80
N LYS A 642 40.19 -13.62 9.05
CA LYS A 642 40.29 -12.85 10.30
C LYS A 642 39.20 -11.78 10.38
N ILE A 643 38.97 -11.03 9.30
CA ILE A 643 37.99 -9.93 9.28
C ILE A 643 36.56 -10.43 9.52
N VAL A 644 36.15 -11.54 8.91
CA VAL A 644 34.79 -12.06 9.09
C VAL A 644 34.53 -12.60 10.52
N LYS A 645 35.58 -12.98 11.24
CA LYS A 645 35.51 -13.50 12.62
C LYS A 645 35.67 -12.40 13.67
N GLU A 646 36.65 -11.53 13.51
CA GLU A 646 37.09 -10.55 14.51
C GLU A 646 36.68 -9.11 14.21
N GLY A 647 36.33 -8.81 12.96
CA GLY A 647 36.01 -7.47 12.47
C GLY A 647 37.17 -6.81 11.73
N PHE A 648 36.91 -5.66 11.12
CA PHE A 648 37.95 -4.84 10.50
C PHE A 648 38.84 -4.20 11.59
N LYS A 649 40.14 -4.09 11.31
CA LYS A 649 41.12 -3.39 12.17
C LYS A 649 41.80 -2.30 11.37
N VAL A 650 42.11 -1.18 12.00
CA VAL A 650 42.80 -0.06 11.37
C VAL A 650 44.29 -0.41 11.27
N GLY A 651 44.90 -0.23 10.10
CA GLY A 651 46.32 -0.51 9.92
C GLY A 651 47.16 0.45 10.76
N GLY A 652 48.03 -0.07 11.62
CA GLY A 652 48.82 0.70 12.59
C GLY A 652 48.31 0.56 14.04
N THR A 653 47.14 -0.05 14.25
CA THR A 653 46.60 -0.38 15.59
C THR A 653 46.55 -1.90 15.80
N ASP A 654 46.49 -2.34 17.07
CA ASP A 654 46.27 -3.74 17.48
C ASP A 654 47.15 -4.79 16.78
N GLY A 655 48.42 -4.43 16.51
CA GLY A 655 49.40 -5.32 15.89
C GLY A 655 49.27 -5.54 14.38
N VAL A 656 48.40 -4.78 13.68
CA VAL A 656 48.26 -4.86 12.21
C VAL A 656 49.21 -3.85 11.55
N PRO A 657 50.23 -4.27 10.78
CA PRO A 657 51.16 -3.34 10.13
C PRO A 657 50.48 -2.59 8.97
N ILE A 658 50.88 -1.33 8.75
CA ILE A 658 50.45 -0.55 7.59
C ILE A 658 51.12 -1.13 6.34
N ARG A 659 50.34 -1.78 5.45
CA ARG A 659 50.87 -2.45 4.24
C ARG A 659 50.88 -1.57 3.00
N CYS A 660 49.93 -0.64 2.89
CA CYS A 660 49.81 0.32 1.80
C CYS A 660 49.66 1.72 2.41
N GLY A 661 50.35 2.72 1.83
CA GLY A 661 50.49 4.05 2.43
C GLY A 661 49.17 4.73 2.81
N THR A 662 49.21 5.60 3.82
CA THR A 662 48.05 6.35 4.35
C THR A 662 47.75 7.61 3.53
N ALA A 663 47.58 7.46 2.21
CA ALA A 663 47.46 8.59 1.27
C ALA A 663 46.30 9.55 1.61
N TYR A 664 45.19 9.02 2.15
CA TYR A 664 43.99 9.79 2.50
C TYR A 664 43.71 9.78 4.01
N GLY A 665 44.75 9.51 4.81
CA GLY A 665 44.69 9.46 6.27
C GLY A 665 44.64 8.05 6.85
N HIS A 666 44.52 7.99 8.17
CA HIS A 666 44.52 6.75 8.95
C HIS A 666 43.09 6.19 9.04
N GLY A 667 42.91 4.92 8.69
CA GLY A 667 41.60 4.27 8.67
C GLY A 667 41.59 2.98 7.85
N VAL A 668 40.41 2.38 7.69
CA VAL A 668 40.19 1.22 6.81
C VAL A 668 39.79 1.70 5.43
N TYR A 669 40.59 1.35 4.42
CA TYR A 669 40.38 1.73 3.03
C TYR A 669 39.41 0.76 2.36
N THR A 670 38.36 1.31 1.75
CA THR A 670 37.33 0.59 1.01
C THR A 670 36.97 1.38 -0.25
N ALA A 671 36.28 0.77 -1.22
CA ALA A 671 35.85 1.47 -2.41
C ALA A 671 34.45 1.04 -2.87
N ALA A 672 33.66 1.97 -3.40
CA ALA A 672 32.36 1.65 -4.00
C ALA A 672 32.52 0.88 -5.32
N ASN A 673 33.62 1.12 -6.07
CA ASN A 673 33.97 0.37 -7.26
C ASN A 673 34.83 -0.87 -6.91
N PRO A 674 34.43 -2.09 -7.30
CA PRO A 674 35.23 -3.29 -7.05
C PRO A 674 36.59 -3.25 -7.77
N ASP A 675 36.70 -2.62 -8.95
CA ASP A 675 37.96 -2.56 -9.71
C ASP A 675 39.07 -1.81 -8.95
N THR A 676 38.70 -0.85 -8.10
CA THR A 676 39.62 -0.12 -7.21
C THR A 676 40.13 -1.02 -6.08
N SER A 677 39.32 -1.97 -5.63
CA SER A 677 39.69 -2.93 -4.56
C SER A 677 40.45 -4.14 -5.08
N ILE A 678 40.26 -4.54 -6.34
CA ILE A 678 40.84 -5.76 -6.94
C ILE A 678 42.37 -5.84 -6.81
N PRO A 679 43.17 -4.80 -7.09
CA PRO A 679 44.63 -4.88 -6.99
C PRO A 679 45.11 -5.28 -5.59
N TYR A 680 44.31 -4.99 -4.56
CA TYR A 680 44.60 -5.28 -3.16
C TYR A 680 44.16 -6.69 -2.72
N SER A 681 43.49 -7.46 -3.59
CA SER A 681 43.04 -8.82 -3.27
C SER A 681 44.17 -9.86 -3.19
N GLY A 682 45.43 -9.45 -3.39
CA GLY A 682 46.61 -10.32 -3.30
C GLY A 682 46.59 -11.49 -4.28
N GLY A 683 45.91 -11.35 -5.43
CA GLY A 683 45.77 -12.41 -6.43
C GLY A 683 44.85 -13.56 -6.03
N SER A 684 44.18 -13.47 -4.87
CA SER A 684 43.31 -14.55 -4.35
C SER A 684 42.01 -14.76 -5.13
N GLY A 685 41.64 -13.83 -6.00
CA GLY A 685 40.32 -13.80 -6.66
C GLY A 685 39.16 -13.58 -5.69
N MET A 686 39.41 -13.10 -4.46
CA MET A 686 38.40 -12.88 -3.44
C MET A 686 38.42 -11.44 -2.93
N MET A 687 37.25 -10.88 -2.61
CA MET A 687 37.12 -9.59 -1.93
C MET A 687 35.93 -9.60 -0.98
N LEU A 688 35.93 -8.68 -0.02
CA LEU A 688 34.79 -8.46 0.87
C LEU A 688 33.85 -7.42 0.28
N LEU A 689 32.54 -7.67 0.37
CA LEU A 689 31.49 -6.67 0.20
C LEU A 689 30.84 -6.43 1.56
N SER A 690 30.94 -5.20 2.04
CA SER A 690 30.59 -4.80 3.40
C SER A 690 29.63 -3.62 3.39
N ASN A 691 28.79 -3.53 4.43
CA ASN A 691 28.14 -2.26 4.75
C ASN A 691 29.17 -1.35 5.42
N ALA A 692 29.31 -0.12 4.95
CA ALA A 692 30.07 0.94 5.58
C ALA A 692 29.14 2.03 6.08
N MET A 693 29.38 2.50 7.30
CA MET A 693 28.66 3.61 7.90
C MET A 693 29.49 4.88 7.79
N CYS A 694 29.08 5.75 6.88
CA CYS A 694 29.63 7.08 6.70
C CYS A 694 28.99 8.04 7.71
N GLY A 695 29.85 8.77 8.41
CA GLY A 695 29.48 9.78 9.40
C GLY A 695 29.76 11.17 8.84
N LYS A 696 30.34 12.04 9.67
CA LYS A 696 30.71 13.37 9.23
C LYS A 696 32.02 13.31 8.42
N LEU A 697 31.93 13.71 7.14
CA LEU A 697 33.05 13.76 6.22
C LEU A 697 34.22 14.61 6.79
N GLY A 698 35.42 14.05 6.75
CA GLY A 698 36.65 14.61 7.31
C GLY A 698 36.93 14.22 8.75
N GLU A 699 35.91 13.83 9.52
CA GLU A 699 35.99 13.45 10.93
C GLU A 699 35.84 11.93 11.12
N ASP A 700 34.73 11.35 10.68
CA ASP A 700 34.41 9.93 10.86
C ASP A 700 34.77 9.07 9.64
N ASP A 701 34.80 9.68 8.45
CA ASP A 701 35.21 9.08 7.19
C ASP A 701 35.85 10.13 6.25
N LYS A 702 36.70 9.66 5.33
CA LYS A 702 37.37 10.50 4.34
C LYS A 702 37.19 9.92 2.94
N LYS A 703 37.06 10.78 1.94
CA LYS A 703 37.07 10.39 0.54
C LYS A 703 38.47 10.51 -0.06
N GLY A 704 38.87 9.52 -0.84
CA GLY A 704 40.13 9.54 -1.60
C GLY A 704 40.05 10.42 -2.85
N GLY A 705 41.17 10.53 -3.57
CA GLY A 705 41.32 11.38 -4.76
C GLY A 705 40.46 10.94 -5.96
N SER A 706 40.00 9.69 -5.98
CA SER A 706 38.87 9.25 -6.79
C SER A 706 37.63 9.19 -5.88
N GLU A 707 36.49 9.76 -6.31
CA GLU A 707 35.26 9.89 -5.49
C GLU A 707 34.66 8.56 -5.01
N ASP A 708 35.25 7.43 -5.38
CA ASP A 708 34.85 6.07 -5.05
C ASP A 708 35.59 5.45 -3.85
N ILE A 709 36.68 6.04 -3.36
CA ILE A 709 37.44 5.53 -2.20
C ILE A 709 36.89 6.11 -0.90
N TYR A 710 36.56 5.24 0.04
CA TYR A 710 36.08 5.56 1.38
C TYR A 710 37.04 5.03 2.44
N VAL A 711 37.54 5.93 3.28
CA VAL A 711 38.40 5.62 4.41
C VAL A 711 37.62 5.87 5.69
N VAL A 712 37.15 4.81 6.34
CA VAL A 712 36.48 4.91 7.65
C VAL A 712 37.50 4.90 8.78
N THR A 713 37.26 5.69 9.82
CA THR A 713 38.23 5.87 10.90
C THR A 713 38.26 4.72 11.90
N LYS A 714 37.15 3.98 12.04
CA LYS A 714 37.00 2.82 12.93
C LYS A 714 36.61 1.56 12.17
N GLY A 715 37.12 0.42 12.63
CA GLY A 715 36.78 -0.87 12.05
C GLY A 715 35.31 -1.25 12.26
N GLU A 716 34.72 -0.83 13.38
CA GLU A 716 33.32 -1.10 13.72
C GLU A 716 32.32 -0.34 12.83
N GLN A 717 32.76 0.63 12.04
CA GLN A 717 31.95 1.26 10.99
C GLN A 717 31.74 0.35 9.78
N LEU A 718 32.35 -0.86 9.76
CA LEU A 718 32.23 -1.82 8.67
C LEU A 718 31.64 -3.13 9.17
N LEU A 719 30.65 -3.63 8.43
CA LEU A 719 30.06 -4.94 8.64
C LEU A 719 30.28 -5.81 7.39
N PRO A 720 31.16 -6.84 7.45
CA PRO A 720 31.35 -7.75 6.33
C PRO A 720 30.08 -8.59 6.11
N LYS A 721 29.54 -8.56 4.90
CA LYS A 721 28.32 -9.32 4.55
C LYS A 721 28.57 -10.44 3.56
N TYR A 722 29.42 -10.22 2.57
CA TYR A 722 29.69 -11.21 1.54
C TYR A 722 31.18 -11.32 1.22
N ILE A 723 31.60 -12.52 0.83
CA ILE A 723 32.87 -12.78 0.17
C ILE A 723 32.57 -13.05 -1.29
N VAL A 724 33.02 -12.17 -2.18
CA VAL A 724 32.80 -12.28 -3.62
C VAL A 724 34.03 -12.91 -4.26
N HIS A 725 33.84 -14.05 -4.93
CA HIS A 725 34.87 -14.72 -5.71
C HIS A 725 34.72 -14.32 -7.17
N PHE A 726 35.77 -13.77 -7.77
CA PHE A 726 35.77 -13.25 -9.12
C PHE A 726 36.91 -13.85 -9.97
N GLN A 727 36.69 -13.93 -11.28
CA GLN A 727 37.67 -14.39 -12.27
C GLN A 727 37.77 -13.40 -13.43
#